data_AF-A0A7Y3AVT6-F1
#
_entry.id   AF-A0A7Y3AVT6-F1
#
_cell.length_a   1.000
_cell.length_b   1.000
_cell.length_c   1.000
_cell.angle_alpha   90.00
_cell.angle_beta   90.00
_cell.angle_gamma   90.00
#
_symmetry.space_group_name_H-M   'P 1'
#
loop_
_entity.id
_entity.type
_entity.pdbx_description
1 polymer ?
#
loop_
_entity_poly.entity_id
_entity_poly.type
_entity_poly.pdbx_seq_one_letter_code
_entity_poly.pdbx_strand_id
1 'polypeptide(L)'
;YPDQKGPYNASTTFDGLLPDQKWAGMMRSLSSTNFEQSNVEFVQFWVMDPYVDGIATGPGELVINLGNISEDILNDGRKQYENGLPGLESNDLTTTTPWGVVPATQSLVYAFDASETNRSLQDIGFDGIDDSLEAAQGYNGPPEDPALDNFQYYLNREGGILERYIDFNNTEGNSPVTVTNTDRGSTTLPDVEDVNRDLTMNTINSYFEYRIPIRPNTTINDRYVTDISEGTTPDLPNGTQLNRRWIQYKIPLSDFTDAIGGVTDFRSISFMRMYLTGFTDDVVLRFATLDLVRIDWRNYLKSLSSDNDDPADDATVVDVNTVNIEENNSRTPIPYVLPPGVLREQLNNNNTIIRQNEQSLSFKVENLEPQDSRGVFKNVNIDIRQYKRLKMFLHAEKIVNSDYLDDDVPLVAFLRIGTDFSENFYQIEVPLQFTSFGSTTPEEIWPEINEMDIALSDLTKVKSQGIADQSLNELNFYEIIDGEVVAVDEFAPRVLGQIRIGIRGNPSIGTLRSAMLGVKNIDNLPARGEVWFNELRMAGLDNDGGWAALAAIDANLADFANVTATGGKSTPGFGSVDQRPNERSREDAVAYDVVTNVSIGQLLPKKWNVQIPFNYGVSEQLITPEFDPVYDDLKLEDRIDAANTAEEKEDIREQAEDYTKRTSINFIGVRKNRGPEAKQHIYDIENFTFNYSYNQTEHRDFEVASLKDQNIKTGFVYNYNFKPASVAPFEKQDSLF
;
A
#
# COMPACT_ATOMS: atom_id res chain seq x y z
N TYR A 1 11.68 10.17 -37.22
CA TYR A 1 11.96 10.74 -38.55
C TYR A 1 10.63 11.00 -39.24
N PRO A 2 10.10 12.24 -39.21
CA PRO A 2 8.80 12.53 -39.82
C PRO A 2 8.84 12.43 -41.37
N ASP A 3 10.01 12.59 -41.99
CA ASP A 3 10.17 12.47 -43.45
C ASP A 3 10.45 11.05 -43.94
N GLN A 4 10.61 10.08 -43.03
CA GLN A 4 10.81 8.68 -43.40
C GLN A 4 9.53 7.89 -43.20
N LYS A 5 9.22 7.07 -44.19
CA LYS A 5 8.08 6.16 -44.13
C LYS A 5 8.41 5.02 -43.16
N GLY A 6 7.45 4.67 -42.29
CA GLY A 6 7.57 3.52 -41.42
C GLY A 6 7.05 2.21 -42.07
N PRO A 7 7.22 1.08 -41.36
CA PRO A 7 6.76 -0.24 -41.80
C PRO A 7 5.27 -0.29 -42.16
N TYR A 8 4.91 -1.18 -43.07
CA TYR A 8 3.56 -1.50 -43.55
C TYR A 8 2.75 -0.32 -44.10
N ASN A 9 3.41 0.80 -44.40
CA ASN A 9 2.74 1.97 -44.94
C ASN A 9 2.70 1.87 -46.47
N ALA A 10 1.58 1.42 -47.04
CA ALA A 10 1.39 1.38 -48.50
C ALA A 10 0.86 2.71 -49.10
N SER A 11 0.87 3.82 -48.35
CA SER A 11 0.33 5.10 -48.83
C SER A 11 1.15 5.63 -50.01
N THR A 12 0.46 6.04 -51.07
CA THR A 12 1.05 6.70 -52.25
C THR A 12 1.12 8.21 -52.11
N THR A 13 0.51 8.78 -51.06
CA THR A 13 0.47 10.22 -50.80
C THR A 13 1.41 10.64 -49.67
N PHE A 14 2.25 9.74 -49.15
CA PHE A 14 3.15 10.01 -48.03
C PHE A 14 4.04 11.24 -48.25
N ASP A 15 4.62 11.37 -49.43
CA ASP A 15 5.48 12.51 -49.81
C ASP A 15 4.69 13.82 -49.97
N GLY A 16 3.37 13.74 -50.13
CA GLY A 16 2.48 14.91 -50.23
C GLY A 16 1.94 15.40 -48.89
N LEU A 17 2.14 14.64 -47.81
CA LEU A 17 1.77 15.03 -46.45
C LEU A 17 2.89 15.85 -45.83
N LEU A 18 2.51 16.91 -45.10
CA LEU A 18 3.48 17.68 -44.35
C LEU A 18 4.06 16.84 -43.18
N PRO A 19 5.32 17.07 -42.77
CA PRO A 19 5.96 16.26 -41.74
C PRO A 19 5.21 16.29 -40.39
N ASP A 20 4.60 17.44 -40.06
CA ASP A 20 3.82 17.67 -38.85
C ASP A 20 2.45 16.95 -38.83
N GLN A 21 2.01 16.41 -39.98
CA GLN A 21 0.77 15.63 -40.09
C GLN A 21 1.00 14.13 -39.90
N LYS A 22 2.25 13.71 -39.68
CA LYS A 22 2.65 12.31 -39.56
C LYS A 22 2.88 11.97 -38.09
N TRP A 23 2.75 10.69 -37.76
CA TRP A 23 3.01 10.19 -36.42
C TRP A 23 3.71 8.83 -36.46
N ALA A 24 4.44 8.52 -35.40
CA ALA A 24 5.03 7.22 -35.18
C ALA A 24 4.91 6.87 -33.70
N GLY A 25 4.56 5.62 -33.39
CA GLY A 25 4.26 5.22 -32.03
C GLY A 25 4.65 3.79 -31.71
N MET A 26 4.68 3.52 -30.41
CA MET A 26 4.93 2.21 -29.82
C MET A 26 3.92 1.96 -28.72
N MET A 27 3.60 0.70 -28.46
CA MET A 27 2.70 0.32 -27.37
C MET A 27 3.29 -0.81 -26.53
N ARG A 28 2.80 -0.90 -25.29
CA ARG A 28 3.21 -1.90 -24.32
C ARG A 28 2.03 -2.28 -23.43
N SER A 29 1.97 -3.56 -23.06
CA SER A 29 1.04 -4.07 -22.06
C SER A 29 1.50 -3.75 -20.63
N LEU A 30 0.53 -3.49 -19.76
CA LEU A 30 0.74 -3.18 -18.34
C LEU A 30 0.37 -4.38 -17.49
N SER A 31 1.23 -4.73 -16.53
CA SER A 31 1.01 -5.88 -15.65
C SER A 31 0.02 -5.59 -14.53
N SER A 32 -0.05 -4.35 -14.04
CA SER A 32 -1.07 -3.88 -13.12
C SER A 32 -2.06 -3.00 -13.87
N THR A 33 -3.33 -3.42 -13.93
CA THR A 33 -4.36 -2.74 -14.72
C THR A 33 -5.29 -1.86 -13.91
N ASN A 34 -5.38 -2.09 -12.59
CA ASN A 34 -6.23 -1.31 -11.71
C ASN A 34 -5.41 -0.21 -11.02
N PHE A 35 -5.36 0.96 -11.66
CA PHE A 35 -4.61 2.11 -11.19
C PHE A 35 -5.25 2.75 -9.96
N GLU A 36 -6.58 2.71 -9.85
CA GLU A 36 -7.31 3.18 -8.65
C GLU A 36 -6.92 2.41 -7.39
N GLN A 37 -6.81 1.07 -7.50
CA GLN A 37 -6.38 0.23 -6.38
C GLN A 37 -4.87 0.36 -6.10
N SER A 38 -4.08 0.53 -7.16
CA SER A 38 -2.62 0.66 -7.08
C SER A 38 -2.18 2.08 -6.73
N ASN A 39 -3.10 3.04 -6.68
CA ASN A 39 -2.90 4.48 -6.47
C ASN A 39 -1.86 5.08 -7.41
N VAL A 40 -1.90 4.67 -8.68
CA VAL A 40 -1.11 5.33 -9.71
C VAL A 40 -1.80 6.65 -10.02
N GLU A 41 -1.09 7.76 -9.85
CA GLU A 41 -1.66 9.09 -10.03
C GLU A 41 -0.97 9.89 -11.15
N PHE A 42 0.29 9.56 -11.50
CA PHE A 42 1.04 10.33 -12.50
C PHE A 42 1.85 9.43 -13.42
N VAL A 43 2.04 9.88 -14.65
CA VAL A 43 3.16 9.47 -15.51
C VAL A 43 4.30 10.48 -15.27
N GLN A 44 5.46 10.01 -14.85
CA GLN A 44 6.63 10.85 -14.63
C GLN A 44 7.79 10.39 -15.51
N PHE A 45 8.50 11.33 -16.11
CA PHE A 45 9.72 11.02 -16.85
C PHE A 45 10.73 12.15 -16.84
N TRP A 46 12.00 11.78 -16.89
CA TRP A 46 13.10 12.70 -17.18
C TRP A 46 13.47 12.54 -18.65
N VAL A 47 13.30 13.61 -19.43
CA VAL A 47 13.68 13.63 -20.85
C VAL A 47 14.84 14.60 -21.06
N MET A 48 15.83 14.18 -21.84
CA MET A 48 16.87 15.10 -22.32
C MET A 48 16.23 16.08 -23.28
N ASP A 49 16.45 17.37 -23.07
CA ASP A 49 15.94 18.41 -23.95
C ASP A 49 16.44 18.14 -25.40
N PRO A 50 15.52 17.80 -26.33
CA PRO A 50 15.88 17.36 -27.68
C PRO A 50 16.48 18.49 -28.53
N TYR A 51 16.40 19.74 -28.07
CA TYR A 51 16.89 20.92 -28.78
C TYR A 51 18.36 21.23 -28.48
N VAL A 52 18.96 20.59 -27.48
CA VAL A 52 20.35 20.86 -27.06
C VAL A 52 21.37 20.45 -28.11
N ASP A 53 21.12 19.33 -28.79
CA ASP A 53 22.01 18.80 -29.83
C ASP A 53 21.79 19.50 -31.19
N GLY A 54 20.75 20.32 -31.32
CA GLY A 54 20.38 21.01 -32.55
C GLY A 54 19.80 20.13 -33.66
N ILE A 55 19.43 18.88 -33.34
CA ILE A 55 18.80 17.93 -34.29
C ILE A 55 17.35 18.37 -34.57
N ALA A 56 16.57 18.57 -33.51
CA ALA A 56 15.24 19.16 -33.60
C ALA A 56 15.35 20.68 -33.48
N THR A 57 14.55 21.43 -34.25
CA THR A 57 14.46 22.90 -34.12
C THR A 57 13.01 23.38 -33.91
N GLY A 58 12.03 22.64 -34.44
CA GLY A 58 10.61 22.92 -34.28
C GLY A 58 9.92 22.25 -33.07
N PRO A 59 8.78 22.79 -32.61
CA PRO A 59 7.96 22.16 -31.59
C PRO A 59 7.25 20.91 -32.13
N GLY A 60 6.77 20.05 -31.23
CA GLY A 60 5.90 18.91 -31.51
C GLY A 60 5.21 18.41 -30.25
N GLU A 61 4.62 17.23 -30.31
CA GLU A 61 3.89 16.62 -29.20
C GLU A 61 4.36 15.19 -28.94
N LEU A 62 4.53 14.86 -27.66
CA LEU A 62 4.53 13.48 -27.17
C LEU A 62 3.11 13.17 -26.71
N VAL A 63 2.47 12.19 -27.33
CA VAL A 63 1.13 11.76 -26.94
C VAL A 63 1.22 10.41 -26.25
N ILE A 64 0.57 10.29 -25.09
CA ILE A 64 0.48 9.05 -24.32
C ILE A 64 -0.99 8.67 -24.24
N ASN A 65 -1.29 7.41 -24.53
CA ASN A 65 -2.62 6.83 -24.44
C ASN A 65 -2.59 5.74 -23.37
N LEU A 66 -3.53 5.78 -22.43
CA LEU A 66 -3.65 4.81 -21.34
C LEU A 66 -5.05 4.20 -21.35
N GLY A 67 -5.14 2.90 -21.56
CA GLY A 67 -6.42 2.18 -21.49
C GLY A 67 -6.39 0.85 -22.20
N ASN A 68 -7.52 0.47 -22.76
CA ASN A 68 -7.61 -0.62 -23.72
C ASN A 68 -7.36 -0.06 -25.11
N ILE A 69 -6.33 -0.58 -25.78
CA ILE A 69 -5.88 -0.12 -27.09
C ILE A 69 -5.88 -1.34 -27.99
N SER A 70 -6.31 -1.16 -29.23
CA SER A 70 -6.31 -2.22 -30.23
C SER A 70 -4.90 -2.79 -30.42
N GLU A 71 -4.77 -4.10 -30.34
CA GLU A 71 -3.58 -4.89 -30.62
C GLU A 71 -3.51 -5.31 -32.11
N ASP A 72 -4.59 -5.10 -32.86
CA ASP A 72 -4.65 -5.22 -34.33
C ASP A 72 -3.82 -4.08 -34.95
N ILE A 73 -2.56 -4.37 -35.28
CA ILE A 73 -1.58 -3.44 -35.85
C ILE A 73 -1.92 -3.22 -37.32
N LEU A 74 -2.12 -4.31 -38.07
CA LEU A 74 -2.54 -4.29 -39.46
C LEU A 74 -4.05 -4.47 -39.57
N ASN A 75 -4.77 -3.38 -39.31
CA ASN A 75 -6.24 -3.33 -39.18
C ASN A 75 -7.02 -4.14 -40.25
N ASP A 76 -7.23 -5.42 -39.97
CA ASP A 76 -8.00 -6.37 -40.76
C ASP A 76 -8.92 -7.26 -39.90
N GLY A 77 -8.87 -7.09 -38.58
CA GLY A 77 -9.67 -7.81 -37.60
C GLY A 77 -9.28 -9.27 -37.43
N ARG A 78 -8.14 -9.70 -37.95
CA ARG A 78 -7.56 -11.03 -37.76
C ARG A 78 -6.28 -10.90 -36.95
N LYS A 79 -6.01 -11.93 -36.15
CA LYS A 79 -4.82 -11.98 -35.32
C LYS A 79 -3.68 -12.58 -36.11
N GLN A 80 -2.64 -11.79 -36.37
CA GLN A 80 -1.39 -12.33 -36.87
C GLN A 80 -0.55 -12.96 -35.76
N TYR A 81 0.08 -14.09 -36.10
CA TYR A 81 1.17 -14.66 -35.31
C TYR A 81 2.07 -15.52 -36.21
N GLU A 82 3.33 -15.13 -36.33
CA GLU A 82 4.28 -15.69 -37.29
C GLU A 82 4.47 -17.21 -37.16
N ASN A 83 4.51 -17.75 -35.94
CA ASN A 83 4.71 -19.17 -35.72
C ASN A 83 3.54 -20.07 -36.16
N GLY A 84 2.41 -19.46 -36.57
CA GLY A 84 1.28 -20.15 -37.18
C GLY A 84 1.33 -20.20 -38.70
N LEU A 85 2.30 -19.53 -39.33
CA LEU A 85 2.48 -19.55 -40.78
C LEU A 85 3.06 -20.91 -41.23
N PRO A 86 2.71 -21.38 -42.45
CA PRO A 86 3.06 -22.72 -42.89
C PRO A 86 4.56 -22.87 -43.19
N GLY A 87 5.24 -23.79 -42.49
CA GLY A 87 6.58 -24.26 -42.85
C GLY A 87 6.58 -25.28 -44.02
N LEU A 88 7.77 -25.78 -44.40
CA LEU A 88 7.96 -26.62 -45.60
C LEU A 88 7.11 -27.89 -45.69
N GLU A 89 6.81 -28.51 -44.54
CA GLU A 89 6.02 -29.75 -44.46
C GLU A 89 4.69 -29.55 -43.71
N SER A 90 4.27 -28.30 -43.52
CA SER A 90 3.03 -27.96 -42.82
C SER A 90 1.83 -27.84 -43.75
N ASN A 91 0.66 -28.22 -43.25
CA ASN A 91 -0.65 -27.97 -43.89
C ASN A 91 -1.47 -26.96 -43.06
N ASP A 92 -0.80 -26.07 -42.32
CA ASP A 92 -1.48 -25.04 -41.55
C ASP A 92 -2.35 -24.18 -42.46
N LEU A 93 -3.57 -23.91 -42.00
CA LEU A 93 -4.54 -23.14 -42.76
C LEU A 93 -4.21 -21.66 -42.62
N THR A 94 -4.22 -20.93 -43.73
CA THR A 94 -4.06 -19.48 -43.75
C THR A 94 -5.28 -18.81 -44.37
N THR A 95 -5.40 -17.50 -44.20
CA THR A 95 -6.44 -16.65 -44.78
C THR A 95 -5.79 -15.38 -45.32
N THR A 96 -6.15 -15.00 -46.54
CA THR A 96 -5.69 -13.74 -47.14
C THR A 96 -6.47 -12.55 -46.59
N THR A 97 -5.77 -11.48 -46.27
CA THR A 97 -6.32 -10.19 -45.81
C THR A 97 -5.87 -9.07 -46.76
N PRO A 98 -6.37 -7.83 -46.59
CA PRO A 98 -5.89 -6.70 -47.39
C PRO A 98 -4.39 -6.40 -47.21
N TRP A 99 -3.80 -6.80 -46.08
CA TRP A 99 -2.39 -6.56 -45.76
C TRP A 99 -1.48 -7.72 -46.16
N GLY A 100 -1.96 -8.97 -46.09
CA GLY A 100 -1.18 -10.12 -46.51
C GLY A 100 -1.88 -11.45 -46.25
N VAL A 101 -1.22 -12.34 -45.50
CA VAL A 101 -1.67 -13.70 -45.20
C VAL A 101 -1.50 -13.98 -43.71
N VAL A 102 -2.61 -14.28 -43.04
CA VAL A 102 -2.64 -14.59 -41.60
C VAL A 102 -2.99 -16.06 -41.33
N PRO A 103 -2.52 -16.68 -40.24
CA PRO A 103 -2.95 -18.01 -39.85
C PRO A 103 -4.46 -18.08 -39.54
N ALA A 104 -5.10 -19.17 -39.93
CA ALA A 104 -6.53 -19.43 -39.71
C ALA A 104 -6.80 -20.41 -38.55
N THR A 105 -5.77 -20.89 -37.89
CA THR A 105 -5.83 -21.75 -36.70
C THR A 105 -5.73 -20.91 -35.42
N GLN A 106 -5.99 -21.50 -34.26
CA GLN A 106 -5.78 -20.85 -32.97
C GLN A 106 -4.36 -21.16 -32.47
N SER A 107 -3.61 -20.14 -32.07
CA SER A 107 -2.30 -20.34 -31.46
C SER A 107 -2.42 -21.04 -30.10
N LEU A 108 -1.55 -22.01 -29.85
CA LEU A 108 -1.42 -22.69 -28.55
C LEU A 108 -0.27 -22.11 -27.71
N VAL A 109 0.82 -21.74 -28.38
CA VAL A 109 2.06 -21.21 -27.78
C VAL A 109 2.73 -20.30 -28.80
N TYR A 110 3.34 -19.20 -28.33
CA TYR A 110 4.19 -18.33 -29.13
C TYR A 110 5.64 -18.78 -29.05
N ALA A 111 5.97 -19.75 -29.90
CA ALA A 111 7.33 -20.21 -30.07
C ALA A 111 7.48 -20.78 -31.48
N PHE A 112 8.57 -20.39 -32.13
CA PHE A 112 9.01 -21.02 -33.35
C PHE A 112 9.63 -22.40 -33.09
N ASP A 113 9.72 -23.20 -34.16
CA ASP A 113 10.55 -24.39 -34.14
C ASP A 113 12.06 -24.06 -34.27
N ALA A 114 12.90 -25.09 -34.12
CA ALA A 114 14.36 -24.96 -34.22
C ALA A 114 14.90 -25.15 -35.66
N SER A 115 14.04 -25.27 -36.66
CA SER A 115 14.41 -25.46 -38.06
C SER A 115 14.63 -24.09 -38.72
N GLU A 116 15.86 -23.82 -39.15
CA GLU A 116 16.22 -22.57 -39.84
C GLU A 116 15.38 -22.36 -41.09
N THR A 117 15.07 -23.43 -41.83
CA THR A 117 14.28 -23.34 -43.06
C THR A 117 12.80 -23.07 -42.79
N ASN A 118 12.25 -23.51 -41.66
CA ASN A 118 10.89 -23.13 -41.30
C ASN A 118 10.86 -21.71 -40.73
N ARG A 119 11.87 -21.33 -39.93
CA ARG A 119 11.98 -19.97 -39.40
C ARG A 119 11.96 -18.94 -40.51
N SER A 120 12.77 -19.11 -41.55
CA SER A 120 12.81 -18.17 -42.68
C SER A 120 11.50 -18.07 -43.47
N LEU A 121 10.56 -18.99 -43.29
CA LEU A 121 9.23 -18.95 -43.91
C LEU A 121 8.15 -18.40 -42.96
N GLN A 122 8.48 -18.21 -41.69
CA GLN A 122 7.55 -17.80 -40.64
C GLN A 122 7.89 -16.41 -40.08
N ASP A 123 9.17 -16.11 -39.91
CA ASP A 123 9.74 -14.84 -39.43
C ASP A 123 9.70 -13.78 -40.56
N ILE A 124 8.49 -13.51 -41.06
CA ILE A 124 8.19 -12.68 -42.25
C ILE A 124 7.17 -11.57 -41.90
N GLY A 125 7.20 -11.09 -40.68
CA GLY A 125 6.48 -9.90 -40.27
C GLY A 125 4.99 -10.06 -39.98
N PHE A 126 4.36 -8.91 -39.73
CA PHE A 126 2.95 -8.82 -39.37
C PHE A 126 2.01 -9.09 -40.56
N ASP A 127 2.47 -8.97 -41.80
CA ASP A 127 1.66 -9.26 -42.98
C ASP A 127 1.76 -10.73 -43.44
N GLY A 128 2.78 -11.47 -42.99
CA GLY A 128 2.90 -12.91 -43.21
C GLY A 128 3.21 -13.29 -44.66
N ILE A 129 3.85 -12.41 -45.41
CA ILE A 129 4.29 -12.61 -46.80
C ILE A 129 5.74 -12.15 -46.96
N ASP A 130 6.45 -12.67 -47.95
CA ASP A 130 7.84 -12.25 -48.22
C ASP A 130 7.89 -11.01 -49.13
N ASP A 131 9.05 -10.34 -49.21
CA ASP A 131 9.32 -9.21 -50.12
C ASP A 131 8.72 -9.38 -51.54
N SER A 132 8.80 -10.61 -52.08
CA SER A 132 8.36 -10.89 -53.45
C SER A 132 6.84 -10.81 -53.60
N LEU A 133 6.13 -11.27 -52.58
CA LEU A 133 4.68 -11.23 -52.47
C LEU A 133 4.19 -9.86 -52.02
N GLU A 134 4.94 -9.15 -51.18
CA GLU A 134 4.62 -7.77 -50.79
C GLU A 134 4.56 -6.82 -51.99
N ALA A 135 5.56 -6.91 -52.87
CA ALA A 135 5.58 -6.14 -54.11
C ALA A 135 4.37 -6.47 -55.00
N ALA A 136 3.89 -7.71 -54.98
CA ALA A 136 2.69 -8.13 -55.70
C ALA A 136 1.39 -7.68 -55.01
N GLN A 137 1.39 -7.58 -53.68
CA GLN A 137 0.28 -7.10 -52.84
C GLN A 137 0.06 -5.58 -53.01
N GLY A 138 1.11 -4.85 -53.40
CA GLY A 138 1.03 -3.42 -53.72
C GLY A 138 1.70 -2.51 -52.70
N TYR A 139 2.54 -3.06 -51.81
CA TYR A 139 3.47 -2.25 -51.04
C TYR A 139 4.43 -1.50 -51.97
N ASN A 140 4.79 -0.28 -51.58
CA ASN A 140 5.44 0.69 -52.45
C ASN A 140 6.75 1.25 -51.86
N GLY A 141 7.40 0.49 -50.98
CA GLY A 141 8.78 0.71 -50.57
C GLY A 141 9.80 0.36 -51.65
N PRO A 142 11.09 0.34 -51.30
CA PRO A 142 12.17 -0.13 -52.17
C PRO A 142 11.94 -1.58 -52.66
N PRO A 143 12.47 -1.96 -53.83
CA PRO A 143 12.31 -3.33 -54.36
C PRO A 143 12.84 -4.45 -53.44
N GLU A 144 13.80 -4.12 -52.59
CA GLU A 144 14.44 -5.00 -51.62
C GLU A 144 13.76 -5.04 -50.25
N ASP A 145 12.76 -4.19 -50.01
CA ASP A 145 12.00 -4.11 -48.76
C ASP A 145 10.67 -3.36 -49.02
N PRO A 146 9.72 -3.96 -49.78
CA PRO A 146 8.52 -3.26 -50.20
C PRO A 146 7.65 -2.78 -49.03
N ALA A 147 7.49 -3.58 -47.97
CA ALA A 147 6.73 -3.23 -46.77
C ALA A 147 7.51 -2.41 -45.73
N LEU A 148 8.83 -2.23 -45.88
CA LEU A 148 9.69 -1.48 -44.94
C LEU A 148 9.80 -2.12 -43.55
N ASP A 149 9.68 -3.43 -43.46
CA ASP A 149 9.63 -4.22 -42.22
C ASP A 149 10.77 -5.25 -42.14
N ASN A 150 11.74 -5.21 -43.04
CA ASN A 150 12.97 -5.99 -42.95
C ASN A 150 13.85 -5.54 -41.77
N PHE A 151 14.27 -6.50 -40.95
CA PHE A 151 15.17 -6.27 -39.81
C PHE A 151 16.64 -6.15 -40.22
N GLN A 152 17.33 -5.17 -39.65
CA GLN A 152 18.78 -5.08 -39.73
C GLN A 152 19.43 -4.96 -38.35
N TYR A 153 20.34 -5.88 -38.03
CA TYR A 153 21.12 -5.80 -36.80
C TYR A 153 22.00 -4.53 -36.78
N TYR A 154 21.99 -3.79 -35.66
CA TYR A 154 22.61 -2.46 -35.57
C TYR A 154 24.14 -2.43 -35.82
N LEU A 155 24.84 -3.56 -35.73
CA LEU A 155 26.26 -3.63 -36.10
C LEU A 155 26.49 -3.83 -37.61
N ASN A 156 25.50 -4.34 -38.34
CA ASN A 156 25.56 -4.59 -39.78
C ASN A 156 25.26 -3.34 -40.61
N ARG A 157 24.64 -2.33 -39.99
CA ARG A 157 24.38 -1.04 -40.63
C ARG A 157 25.58 -0.09 -40.44
N GLU A 158 26.00 0.55 -41.52
CA GLU A 158 27.01 1.61 -41.46
C GLU A 158 26.36 2.94 -41.06
N GLY A 159 27.11 3.80 -40.37
CA GLY A 159 26.61 5.10 -39.90
C GLY A 159 26.92 5.38 -38.44
N GLY A 160 26.37 6.50 -37.95
CA GLY A 160 26.38 6.86 -36.54
C GLY A 160 25.48 5.95 -35.70
N ILE A 161 25.38 6.24 -34.40
CA ILE A 161 24.63 5.38 -33.48
C ILE A 161 23.15 5.38 -33.83
N LEU A 162 22.54 6.54 -34.11
CA LEU A 162 21.11 6.63 -34.39
C LEU A 162 20.75 5.96 -35.72
N GLU A 163 21.58 6.14 -36.75
CA GLU A 163 21.36 5.56 -38.07
C GLU A 163 21.37 4.03 -38.03
N ARG A 164 22.19 3.45 -37.15
CA ARG A 164 22.30 2.00 -36.95
C ARG A 164 21.03 1.34 -36.40
N TYR A 165 20.19 2.09 -35.70
CA TYR A 165 18.97 1.55 -35.08
C TYR A 165 17.70 1.79 -35.89
N ILE A 166 17.78 2.37 -37.11
CA ILE A 166 16.61 2.69 -37.93
C ILE A 166 15.75 1.43 -38.19
N ASP A 167 16.37 0.33 -38.64
CA ASP A 167 15.65 -0.91 -39.01
C ASP A 167 15.77 -2.00 -37.93
N PHE A 168 16.19 -1.64 -36.71
CA PHE A 168 16.42 -2.62 -35.64
C PHE A 168 15.11 -3.14 -34.99
N ASN A 169 14.02 -2.37 -35.11
CA ASN A 169 12.72 -2.74 -34.52
C ASN A 169 11.76 -3.37 -35.52
N ASN A 170 12.23 -3.58 -36.75
CA ASN A 170 11.49 -4.23 -37.82
C ASN A 170 11.33 -5.74 -37.55
N THR A 171 10.35 -6.36 -38.20
CA THR A 171 9.83 -7.67 -37.81
C THR A 171 10.32 -8.81 -38.69
N GLU A 172 10.37 -8.64 -40.02
CA GLU A 172 10.88 -9.69 -40.90
C GLU A 172 12.36 -9.98 -40.64
N GLY A 173 12.68 -11.25 -40.34
CA GLY A 173 14.05 -11.69 -40.09
C GLY A 173 14.62 -11.27 -38.72
N ASN A 174 13.79 -10.81 -37.78
CA ASN A 174 14.25 -10.32 -36.48
C ASN A 174 14.57 -11.43 -35.46
N SER A 175 14.30 -12.70 -35.81
CA SER A 175 14.46 -13.85 -34.93
C SER A 175 15.25 -15.03 -35.55
N PRO A 176 16.46 -14.81 -36.10
CA PRO A 176 17.28 -15.85 -36.72
C PRO A 176 17.68 -16.98 -35.75
N VAL A 177 17.77 -18.20 -36.28
CA VAL A 177 18.19 -19.39 -35.52
C VAL A 177 19.69 -19.36 -35.22
N THR A 178 20.50 -18.93 -36.19
CA THR A 178 21.96 -18.84 -36.06
C THR A 178 22.35 -17.45 -35.55
N VAL A 179 23.05 -17.39 -34.41
CA VAL A 179 23.50 -16.12 -33.81
C VAL A 179 25.02 -16.05 -33.76
N THR A 180 25.58 -14.91 -34.15
CA THR A 180 27.02 -14.59 -34.06
C THR A 180 27.25 -13.33 -33.24
N ASN A 181 28.51 -12.90 -33.06
CA ASN A 181 28.77 -11.64 -32.35
C ASN A 181 28.34 -10.40 -33.14
N THR A 182 28.28 -10.51 -34.47
CA THR A 182 28.00 -9.39 -35.37
C THR A 182 26.66 -9.51 -36.07
N ASP A 183 25.92 -10.60 -35.84
CA ASP A 183 24.66 -10.86 -36.52
C ASP A 183 23.73 -11.67 -35.63
N ARG A 184 22.63 -11.04 -35.20
CA ARG A 184 21.70 -11.55 -34.18
C ARG A 184 20.32 -10.94 -34.36
N GLY A 185 19.29 -11.68 -33.97
CA GLY A 185 17.95 -11.16 -33.80
C GLY A 185 17.80 -10.18 -32.63
N SER A 186 16.74 -9.39 -32.69
CA SER A 186 16.22 -8.61 -31.56
C SER A 186 15.47 -9.51 -30.56
N THR A 187 14.87 -10.60 -31.04
CA THR A 187 14.04 -11.53 -30.26
C THR A 187 14.27 -12.99 -30.70
N THR A 188 13.71 -13.94 -29.94
CA THR A 188 13.59 -15.36 -30.33
C THR A 188 12.13 -15.82 -30.39
N LEU A 189 11.22 -14.90 -30.13
CA LEU A 189 9.78 -15.12 -30.07
C LEU A 189 9.18 -14.61 -31.37
N PRO A 190 8.10 -15.24 -31.87
CA PRO A 190 7.36 -14.72 -33.02
C PRO A 190 6.75 -13.37 -32.68
N ASP A 191 6.67 -12.51 -33.68
CA ASP A 191 5.86 -11.31 -33.64
C ASP A 191 4.38 -11.70 -33.77
N VAL A 192 3.59 -11.13 -32.86
CA VAL A 192 2.18 -11.49 -32.67
C VAL A 192 1.35 -10.25 -32.33
N GLU A 193 0.14 -10.17 -32.88
CA GLU A 193 -0.86 -9.16 -32.54
C GLU A 193 -1.59 -9.56 -31.25
N ASP A 194 -0.80 -9.72 -30.19
CA ASP A 194 -1.18 -10.07 -28.82
C ASP A 194 -0.06 -9.63 -27.86
N VAL A 195 -0.09 -8.34 -27.54
CA VAL A 195 0.95 -7.64 -26.77
C VAL A 195 0.87 -8.01 -25.29
N ASN A 196 -0.31 -8.31 -24.76
CA ASN A 196 -0.49 -8.75 -23.37
C ASN A 196 -0.31 -10.27 -23.15
N ARG A 197 -0.25 -11.05 -24.24
CA ARG A 197 -0.10 -12.51 -24.27
C ARG A 197 -1.23 -13.27 -23.60
N ASP A 198 -2.45 -12.77 -23.70
CA ASP A 198 -3.66 -13.43 -23.18
C ASP A 198 -4.26 -14.49 -24.13
N LEU A 199 -3.58 -14.74 -25.26
CA LEU A 199 -3.96 -15.65 -26.35
C LEU A 199 -5.12 -15.16 -27.20
N THR A 200 -5.72 -14.01 -26.88
CA THR A 200 -6.71 -13.33 -27.71
C THR A 200 -6.10 -12.09 -28.37
N MET A 201 -6.86 -11.40 -29.20
CA MET A 201 -6.44 -10.11 -29.75
C MET A 201 -7.51 -9.11 -29.37
N ASN A 202 -7.13 -8.06 -28.65
CA ASN A 202 -8.04 -6.98 -28.31
C ASN A 202 -8.15 -6.00 -29.49
N THR A 203 -9.35 -5.77 -30.00
CA THR A 203 -9.61 -4.78 -31.07
C THR A 203 -10.30 -3.51 -30.56
N ILE A 204 -10.52 -3.42 -29.26
CA ILE A 204 -11.27 -2.34 -28.63
C ILE A 204 -10.31 -1.17 -28.34
N ASN A 205 -10.69 0.01 -28.82
CA ASN A 205 -10.07 1.28 -28.44
C ASN A 205 -10.95 1.98 -27.41
N SER A 206 -10.50 1.98 -26.16
CA SER A 206 -11.12 2.67 -25.02
C SER A 206 -10.02 3.16 -24.08
N TYR A 207 -9.59 4.41 -24.22
CA TYR A 207 -8.40 4.95 -23.54
C TYR A 207 -8.48 6.46 -23.29
N PHE A 208 -7.72 6.91 -22.30
CA PHE A 208 -7.44 8.32 -22.05
C PHE A 208 -6.23 8.77 -22.89
N GLU A 209 -6.32 9.94 -23.51
CA GLU A 209 -5.25 10.55 -24.29
C GLU A 209 -4.64 11.75 -23.54
N TYR A 210 -3.32 11.81 -23.50
CA TYR A 210 -2.53 12.90 -22.89
C TYR A 210 -1.60 13.50 -23.93
N ARG A 211 -1.83 14.76 -24.33
CA ARG A 211 -0.97 15.47 -25.27
C ARG A 211 0.02 16.37 -24.55
N ILE A 212 1.30 16.03 -24.62
CA ILE A 212 2.37 16.72 -23.91
C ILE A 212 3.17 17.54 -24.93
N PRO A 213 3.14 18.87 -24.84
CA PRO A 213 3.89 19.72 -25.76
C PRO A 213 5.39 19.62 -25.48
N ILE A 214 6.16 19.31 -26.51
CA ILE A 214 7.62 19.33 -26.50
C ILE A 214 8.06 20.50 -27.38
N ARG A 215 8.68 21.52 -26.77
CA ARG A 215 8.97 22.78 -27.45
C ARG A 215 10.35 23.34 -27.09
N PRO A 216 10.96 24.14 -27.97
CA PRO A 216 12.17 24.87 -27.60
C PRO A 216 11.91 25.85 -26.45
N ASN A 217 12.93 26.10 -25.63
CA ASN A 217 12.89 27.04 -24.50
C ASN A 217 11.84 26.69 -23.43
N THR A 218 11.59 25.39 -23.19
CA THR A 218 10.74 24.94 -22.07
C THR A 218 11.21 25.54 -20.75
N THR A 219 10.29 26.01 -19.91
CA THR A 219 10.59 26.60 -18.60
C THR A 219 9.88 25.84 -17.47
N ILE A 220 10.29 26.09 -16.22
CA ILE A 220 9.65 25.51 -15.03
C ILE A 220 8.16 25.90 -14.88
N ASN A 221 7.75 26.99 -15.54
CA ASN A 221 6.35 27.45 -15.52
C ASN A 221 5.50 26.78 -16.61
N ASP A 222 6.09 25.92 -17.43
CA ASP A 222 5.37 25.20 -18.46
C ASP A 222 4.55 24.05 -17.86
N ARG A 223 3.41 23.75 -18.47
CA ARG A 223 2.52 22.68 -18.00
C ARG A 223 3.28 21.35 -17.90
N TYR A 224 3.06 20.65 -16.79
CA TYR A 224 3.69 19.38 -16.43
C TYR A 224 5.18 19.42 -16.11
N VAL A 225 5.86 20.57 -16.24
CA VAL A 225 7.30 20.65 -15.92
C VAL A 225 7.48 20.89 -14.43
N THR A 226 8.16 19.97 -13.76
CA THR A 226 8.37 20.02 -12.30
C THR A 226 9.80 20.37 -11.90
N ASP A 227 10.78 20.04 -12.74
CA ASP A 227 12.18 20.34 -12.48
C ASP A 227 12.99 20.42 -13.78
N ILE A 228 14.10 21.16 -13.76
CA ILE A 228 15.04 21.30 -14.86
C ILE A 228 16.46 21.21 -14.31
N SER A 229 17.20 20.17 -14.72
CA SER A 229 18.62 19.98 -14.37
C SER A 229 19.52 20.35 -15.56
N GLU A 230 20.24 21.45 -15.43
CA GLU A 230 21.16 21.97 -16.44
C GLU A 230 22.63 21.85 -16.00
N GLY A 231 23.53 21.69 -16.95
CA GLY A 231 24.97 21.71 -16.70
C GLY A 231 25.79 21.28 -17.91
N THR A 232 27.04 20.90 -17.67
CA THR A 232 27.89 20.25 -18.68
C THR A 232 28.03 18.76 -18.39
N THR A 233 28.26 17.96 -19.42
CA THR A 233 28.62 16.55 -19.27
C THR A 233 30.01 16.41 -18.64
N PRO A 234 30.31 15.27 -17.99
CA PRO A 234 31.70 14.86 -17.77
C PRO A 234 32.47 14.80 -19.09
N ASP A 235 33.81 14.74 -19.00
CA ASP A 235 34.67 14.60 -20.16
C ASP A 235 34.28 13.35 -20.98
N LEU A 236 33.79 13.57 -22.19
CA LEU A 236 33.44 12.51 -23.12
C LEU A 236 34.72 11.78 -23.60
N PRO A 237 34.62 10.58 -24.18
CA PRO A 237 35.79 9.84 -24.70
C PRO A 237 36.65 10.62 -25.71
N ASN A 238 36.07 11.63 -26.37
CA ASN A 238 36.76 12.55 -27.29
C ASN A 238 37.40 13.78 -26.60
N GLY A 239 37.31 13.88 -25.27
CA GLY A 239 37.83 14.98 -24.46
C GLY A 239 37.00 16.27 -24.49
N THR A 240 35.80 16.24 -25.08
CA THR A 240 34.88 17.39 -25.12
C THR A 240 33.84 17.31 -24.01
N GLN A 241 33.27 18.46 -23.65
CA GLN A 241 32.10 18.56 -22.79
C GLN A 241 30.96 19.15 -23.60
N LEU A 242 29.77 18.59 -23.44
CA LEU A 242 28.55 19.09 -24.07
C LEU A 242 27.63 19.69 -23.00
N ASN A 243 26.77 20.61 -23.41
CA ASN A 243 25.68 21.06 -22.55
C ASN A 243 24.72 19.90 -22.35
N ARG A 244 24.22 19.73 -21.12
CA ARG A 244 23.13 18.80 -20.80
C ARG A 244 22.00 19.59 -20.18
N ARG A 245 20.78 19.22 -20.56
CA ARG A 245 19.56 19.76 -19.99
C ARG A 245 18.55 18.64 -19.89
N TRP A 246 18.18 18.29 -18.67
CA TRP A 246 17.19 17.27 -18.37
C TRP A 246 15.95 17.96 -17.82
N ILE A 247 14.80 17.64 -18.40
CA ILE A 247 13.53 18.23 -18.02
C ILE A 247 12.68 17.11 -17.43
N GLN A 248 12.19 17.33 -16.22
CA GLN A 248 11.25 16.41 -15.58
C GLN A 248 9.83 16.82 -15.95
N TYR A 249 9.09 15.87 -16.51
CA TYR A 249 7.66 15.99 -16.75
C TYR A 249 6.90 15.09 -15.78
N LYS A 250 5.83 15.62 -15.20
CA LYS A 250 4.89 14.91 -14.34
C LYS A 250 3.47 15.20 -14.81
N ILE A 251 2.81 14.19 -15.36
CA ILE A 251 1.49 14.28 -15.96
C ILE A 251 0.47 13.61 -15.04
N PRO A 252 -0.46 14.36 -14.42
CA PRO A 252 -1.55 13.79 -13.63
C PRO A 252 -2.49 12.97 -14.51
N LEU A 253 -2.84 11.76 -14.07
CA LEU A 253 -3.77 10.91 -14.81
C LEU A 253 -5.17 11.52 -14.89
N SER A 254 -5.58 12.30 -13.90
CA SER A 254 -6.85 13.03 -13.92
C SER A 254 -6.93 14.11 -15.01
N ASP A 255 -5.80 14.59 -15.49
CA ASP A 255 -5.71 15.72 -16.43
C ASP A 255 -5.53 15.24 -17.88
N PHE A 256 -6.43 14.36 -18.32
CA PHE A 256 -6.44 13.85 -19.69
C PHE A 256 -7.01 14.86 -20.68
N THR A 257 -6.49 14.86 -21.91
CA THR A 257 -6.97 15.72 -23.00
C THR A 257 -8.28 15.23 -23.59
N ASP A 258 -8.43 13.91 -23.76
CA ASP A 258 -9.64 13.30 -24.30
C ASP A 258 -9.86 11.88 -23.74
N ALA A 259 -11.11 11.42 -23.75
CA ALA A 259 -11.52 10.08 -23.36
C ALA A 259 -12.21 9.38 -24.54
N ILE A 260 -11.49 8.47 -25.19
CA ILE A 260 -11.95 7.79 -26.40
C ILE A 260 -12.63 6.47 -26.02
N GLY A 261 -13.69 6.10 -26.73
CA GLY A 261 -14.31 4.77 -26.61
C GLY A 261 -15.07 4.53 -25.30
N GLY A 262 -15.55 5.59 -24.65
CA GLY A 262 -16.43 5.50 -23.48
C GLY A 262 -15.75 5.07 -22.18
N VAL A 263 -14.43 5.24 -22.06
CA VAL A 263 -13.71 5.01 -20.80
C VAL A 263 -14.18 6.01 -19.74
N THR A 264 -14.39 5.56 -18.50
CA THR A 264 -14.92 6.38 -17.41
C THR A 264 -14.04 6.41 -16.16
N ASP A 265 -13.21 5.40 -15.95
CA ASP A 265 -12.38 5.27 -14.76
C ASP A 265 -11.05 4.54 -15.07
N PHE A 266 -10.12 4.56 -14.12
CA PHE A 266 -8.80 3.94 -14.24
C PHE A 266 -8.72 2.53 -13.65
N ARG A 267 -9.84 1.80 -13.55
CA ARG A 267 -9.85 0.44 -12.96
C ARG A 267 -9.35 -0.63 -13.93
N SER A 268 -9.33 -0.35 -15.23
CA SER A 268 -8.93 -1.30 -16.28
C SER A 268 -8.09 -0.60 -17.36
N ILE A 269 -6.82 -0.39 -17.05
CA ILE A 269 -5.81 0.18 -17.94
C ILE A 269 -4.83 -0.92 -18.36
N SER A 270 -5.04 -1.53 -19.52
CA SER A 270 -4.29 -2.71 -19.96
C SER A 270 -3.05 -2.37 -20.78
N PHE A 271 -3.05 -1.23 -21.47
CA PHE A 271 -2.00 -0.81 -22.39
C PHE A 271 -1.61 0.65 -22.21
N MET A 272 -0.35 0.93 -22.48
CA MET A 272 0.17 2.26 -22.72
C MET A 272 0.67 2.32 -24.17
N ARG A 273 0.17 3.28 -24.96
CA ARG A 273 0.72 3.62 -26.28
C ARG A 273 1.29 5.01 -26.23
N MET A 274 2.50 5.20 -26.72
CA MET A 274 3.08 6.53 -26.90
C MET A 274 3.40 6.78 -28.36
N TYR A 275 3.20 8.00 -28.82
CA TYR A 275 3.54 8.39 -30.18
C TYR A 275 3.98 9.84 -30.25
N LEU A 276 4.82 10.14 -31.25
CA LEU A 276 5.27 11.49 -31.55
C LEU A 276 4.50 12.01 -32.77
N THR A 277 4.10 13.27 -32.72
CA THR A 277 3.40 13.95 -33.82
C THR A 277 3.70 15.45 -33.81
N GLY A 278 3.41 16.16 -34.90
CA GLY A 278 3.57 17.62 -34.99
C GLY A 278 5.00 18.13 -35.19
N PHE A 279 6.01 17.26 -35.20
CA PHE A 279 7.40 17.65 -35.47
C PHE A 279 7.64 17.88 -36.96
N THR A 280 8.38 18.94 -37.26
CA THR A 280 8.81 19.28 -38.63
C THR A 280 10.22 18.78 -38.97
N ASP A 281 11.05 18.59 -37.95
CA ASP A 281 12.42 18.07 -38.07
C ASP A 281 12.52 16.67 -37.45
N ASP A 282 13.66 16.02 -37.67
CA ASP A 282 14.02 14.82 -36.93
C ASP A 282 14.12 15.11 -35.43
N VAL A 283 13.60 14.19 -34.62
CA VAL A 283 13.56 14.32 -33.16
C VAL A 283 13.95 13.01 -32.50
N VAL A 284 14.71 13.12 -31.41
CA VAL A 284 15.08 11.99 -30.55
C VAL A 284 14.79 12.37 -29.11
N LEU A 285 13.76 11.75 -28.53
CA LEU A 285 13.48 11.86 -27.10
C LEU A 285 14.25 10.77 -26.34
N ARG A 286 15.14 11.19 -25.45
CA ARG A 286 15.91 10.27 -24.60
C ARG A 286 15.37 10.34 -23.18
N PHE A 287 14.68 9.28 -22.77
CA PHE A 287 14.14 9.17 -21.42
C PHE A 287 15.21 8.55 -20.50
N ALA A 288 15.61 9.26 -19.45
CA ALA A 288 16.43 8.68 -18.38
C ALA A 288 15.59 7.73 -17.52
N THR A 289 14.35 8.14 -17.22
CA THR A 289 13.33 7.33 -16.57
C THR A 289 11.97 7.61 -17.21
N LEU A 290 11.06 6.64 -17.17
CA LEU A 290 9.67 6.74 -17.59
C LEU A 290 8.85 5.81 -16.71
N ASP A 291 8.16 6.39 -15.74
CA ASP A 291 7.56 5.67 -14.63
C ASP A 291 6.08 6.02 -14.47
N LEU A 292 5.30 5.01 -14.09
CA LEU A 292 3.97 5.18 -13.52
C LEU A 292 4.15 5.33 -12.00
N VAL A 293 3.97 6.55 -11.50
CA VAL A 293 4.26 6.89 -10.11
C VAL A 293 3.02 6.70 -9.27
N ARG A 294 3.19 5.89 -8.22
CA ARG A 294 2.21 5.72 -7.14
C ARG A 294 2.45 6.77 -6.06
N ILE A 295 1.39 7.40 -5.58
CA ILE A 295 1.44 8.23 -4.38
C ILE A 295 0.87 7.48 -3.16
N ASP A 296 1.55 7.65 -2.02
CA ASP A 296 1.13 7.10 -0.73
C ASP A 296 0.18 8.03 0.05
N TRP A 297 0.26 9.33 -0.19
CA TRP A 297 -0.56 10.40 0.39
C TRP A 297 -1.56 10.94 -0.62
N ARG A 298 -2.84 10.65 -0.44
CA ARG A 298 -3.88 10.99 -1.44
C ARG A 298 -4.49 12.34 -1.18
N ASN A 299 -4.85 13.07 -2.24
CA ASN A 299 -5.63 14.30 -2.12
C ASN A 299 -6.96 14.07 -1.41
N TYR A 300 -7.25 14.88 -0.40
CA TYR A 300 -8.56 14.91 0.24
C TYR A 300 -9.48 15.88 -0.50
N LEU A 301 -10.44 15.33 -1.26
CA LEU A 301 -11.31 16.10 -2.15
C LEU A 301 -12.59 16.64 -1.48
N LYS A 302 -12.83 16.30 -0.21
CA LYS A 302 -14.02 16.76 0.52
C LYS A 302 -13.71 18.03 1.30
N SER A 303 -14.76 18.77 1.64
CA SER A 303 -14.64 19.97 2.46
C SER A 303 -14.02 19.64 3.82
N LEU A 304 -13.06 20.47 4.22
CA LEU A 304 -12.49 20.48 5.56
C LEU A 304 -13.03 21.65 6.40
N SER A 305 -13.78 22.55 5.77
CA SER A 305 -14.39 23.71 6.40
C SER A 305 -15.64 23.33 7.20
N SER A 306 -15.93 24.11 8.25
CA SER A 306 -17.09 23.90 9.11
C SER A 306 -18.42 24.30 8.46
N ASP A 307 -18.39 25.18 7.45
CA ASP A 307 -19.56 25.58 6.66
C ASP A 307 -19.92 24.60 5.54
N ASN A 308 -19.10 23.56 5.34
CA ASN A 308 -19.22 22.57 4.27
C ASN A 308 -19.24 23.18 2.86
N ASP A 309 -18.45 24.25 2.66
CA ASP A 309 -18.23 24.79 1.32
C ASP A 309 -17.67 23.72 0.37
N ASP A 310 -18.11 23.71 -0.90
CA ASP A 310 -17.77 22.64 -1.84
C ASP A 310 -16.40 22.92 -2.48
N PRO A 311 -15.33 22.17 -2.14
CA PRO A 311 -13.98 22.46 -2.65
C PRO A 311 -13.83 22.48 -4.17
N ALA A 312 -14.83 21.97 -4.90
CA ALA A 312 -14.87 21.92 -6.35
C ALA A 312 -15.29 23.24 -7.02
N ASP A 313 -15.87 24.21 -6.30
CA ASP A 313 -16.19 25.54 -6.84
C ASP A 313 -15.05 26.55 -6.67
N ASP A 314 -14.12 26.26 -5.76
CA ASP A 314 -12.92 27.05 -5.51
C ASP A 314 -11.93 27.07 -6.68
N ALA A 315 -11.26 28.21 -6.86
CA ALA A 315 -10.14 28.36 -7.80
C ALA A 315 -8.79 27.84 -7.22
N THR A 316 -8.83 27.14 -6.09
CA THR A 316 -7.67 26.60 -5.37
C THR A 316 -7.05 25.45 -6.14
N VAL A 317 -5.75 25.55 -6.45
CA VAL A 317 -4.98 24.49 -7.10
C VAL A 317 -4.05 23.85 -6.08
N VAL A 318 -4.09 22.52 -5.98
CA VAL A 318 -3.23 21.73 -5.11
C VAL A 318 -2.40 20.78 -5.96
N ASP A 319 -1.08 20.76 -5.73
CA ASP A 319 -0.17 19.80 -6.32
C ASP A 319 0.65 19.10 -5.23
N VAL A 320 0.72 17.77 -5.33
CA VAL A 320 1.35 16.90 -4.33
C VAL A 320 2.55 16.23 -4.96
N ASN A 321 3.73 16.59 -4.48
CA ASN A 321 5.00 16.14 -5.00
C ASN A 321 5.80 15.41 -3.93
N THR A 322 6.87 14.77 -4.36
CA THR A 322 7.91 14.24 -3.48
C THR A 322 9.20 14.95 -3.83
N VAL A 323 9.79 15.61 -2.84
CA VAL A 323 11.12 16.22 -2.97
C VAL A 323 12.14 15.31 -2.32
N ASN A 324 13.30 15.11 -2.96
CA ASN A 324 14.31 14.18 -2.46
C ASN A 324 15.74 14.66 -2.68
N ILE A 325 16.67 14.10 -1.89
CA ILE A 325 18.07 14.52 -1.87
C ILE A 325 18.87 14.11 -3.11
N GLU A 326 18.42 13.10 -3.85
CA GLU A 326 19.13 12.63 -5.04
C GLU A 326 18.77 13.43 -6.28
N GLU A 327 17.51 13.82 -6.43
CA GLU A 327 16.99 14.51 -7.61
C GLU A 327 16.89 16.03 -7.40
N ASN A 328 16.44 16.49 -6.22
CA ASN A 328 16.07 17.90 -5.99
C ASN A 328 17.09 18.68 -5.14
N ASN A 329 18.33 18.19 -4.99
CA ASN A 329 19.39 18.89 -4.25
C ASN A 329 19.86 20.22 -4.89
N SER A 330 19.47 20.48 -6.14
CA SER A 330 19.83 21.68 -6.90
C SER A 330 18.61 22.45 -7.38
N ARG A 331 17.43 22.12 -6.81
CA ARG A 331 16.16 22.78 -7.09
C ARG A 331 16.22 24.27 -6.73
N THR A 332 15.43 25.06 -7.46
CA THR A 332 15.16 26.49 -7.20
C THR A 332 13.67 26.64 -6.80
N PRO A 333 13.31 27.47 -5.81
CA PRO A 333 14.16 28.45 -5.13
C PRO A 333 14.98 27.90 -3.97
N ILE A 334 14.52 26.84 -3.33
CA ILE A 334 15.21 26.19 -2.22
C ILE A 334 15.65 24.78 -2.64
N PRO A 335 16.95 24.44 -2.52
CA PRO A 335 17.42 23.08 -2.74
C PRO A 335 16.94 22.18 -1.61
N TYR A 336 16.65 20.93 -1.93
CA TYR A 336 16.33 19.96 -0.90
C TYR A 336 17.58 19.53 -0.13
N VAL A 337 17.58 19.74 1.19
CA VAL A 337 18.63 19.29 2.11
C VAL A 337 18.00 18.47 3.24
N LEU A 338 18.77 17.52 3.77
CA LEU A 338 18.32 16.69 4.90
C LEU A 338 18.02 17.56 6.12
N PRO A 339 16.92 17.31 6.86
CA PRO A 339 16.67 18.00 8.12
C PRO A 339 17.82 17.81 9.12
N PRO A 340 18.07 18.81 10.00
CA PRO A 340 19.09 18.70 11.04
C PRO A 340 18.96 17.41 11.86
N GLY A 341 20.05 16.65 11.95
CA GLY A 341 20.10 15.39 12.70
C GLY A 341 19.58 14.15 11.96
N VAL A 342 18.93 14.30 10.81
CA VAL A 342 18.52 13.19 9.95
C VAL A 342 19.70 12.73 9.11
N LEU A 343 19.96 11.43 9.10
CA LEU A 343 21.03 10.81 8.34
C LEU A 343 20.44 9.79 7.36
N ARG A 344 21.00 9.76 6.14
CA ARG A 344 20.61 8.75 5.14
C ARG A 344 20.94 7.36 5.66
N GLU A 345 19.95 6.47 5.61
CA GLU A 345 20.14 5.07 5.96
C GLU A 345 21.20 4.41 5.06
N GLN A 346 21.96 3.50 5.65
CA GLN A 346 23.04 2.80 4.96
C GLN A 346 22.65 1.33 4.77
N LEU A 347 22.51 0.93 3.51
CA LEU A 347 22.30 -0.46 3.14
C LEU A 347 23.64 -1.07 2.73
N ASN A 348 24.03 -2.17 3.37
CA ASN A 348 25.22 -2.91 2.96
C ASN A 348 24.83 -3.90 1.86
N ASN A 349 25.22 -3.60 0.62
CA ASN A 349 25.00 -4.45 -0.54
C ASN A 349 26.36 -4.95 -1.06
N ASN A 350 26.60 -6.27 -0.95
CA ASN A 350 27.74 -6.98 -1.54
C ASN A 350 29.10 -6.26 -1.36
N ASN A 351 29.43 -5.90 -0.11
CA ASN A 351 30.66 -5.18 0.32
C ASN A 351 30.72 -3.68 0.02
N THR A 352 29.65 -3.08 -0.50
CA THR A 352 29.53 -1.63 -0.68
C THR A 352 28.40 -1.07 0.18
N ILE A 353 28.68 0.07 0.82
CA ILE A 353 27.66 0.81 1.57
C ILE A 353 26.96 1.74 0.59
N ILE A 354 25.68 1.49 0.36
CA ILE A 354 24.81 2.34 -0.45
C ILE A 354 23.96 3.18 0.51
N ARG A 355 23.94 4.49 0.30
CA ARG A 355 23.05 5.38 1.07
C ARG A 355 21.68 5.34 0.42
N GLN A 356 20.64 5.06 1.18
CA GLN A 356 19.26 5.10 0.69
C GLN A 356 18.85 6.54 0.36
N ASN A 357 17.88 6.68 -0.54
CA ASN A 357 17.28 7.98 -0.82
C ASN A 357 16.49 8.46 0.41
N GLU A 358 16.39 9.76 0.58
CA GLU A 358 15.62 10.40 1.65
C GLU A 358 14.72 11.45 1.00
N GLN A 359 13.45 11.49 1.42
CA GLN A 359 12.38 12.17 0.70
C GLN A 359 11.39 12.82 1.66
N SER A 360 10.85 13.97 1.27
CA SER A 360 9.73 14.64 1.93
C SER A 360 8.51 14.74 1.03
N LEU A 361 7.33 14.79 1.64
CA LEU A 361 6.12 15.20 0.95
C LEU A 361 6.21 16.70 0.68
N SER A 362 6.00 17.13 -0.56
CA SER A 362 5.83 18.53 -0.96
C SER A 362 4.35 18.77 -1.27
N PHE A 363 3.76 19.73 -0.58
CA PHE A 363 2.38 20.14 -0.76
C PHE A 363 2.37 21.59 -1.26
N LYS A 364 2.18 21.75 -2.57
CA LYS A 364 2.11 23.05 -3.23
C LYS A 364 0.66 23.47 -3.37
N VAL A 365 0.34 24.68 -2.95
CA VAL A 365 -1.01 25.26 -3.05
C VAL A 365 -0.98 26.64 -3.68
N GLU A 366 -1.95 26.92 -4.56
CA GLU A 366 -2.17 28.22 -5.18
C GLU A 366 -3.64 28.64 -5.03
N ASN A 367 -3.89 29.92 -4.79
CA ASN A 367 -5.23 30.51 -4.57
C ASN A 367 -6.03 29.89 -3.40
N LEU A 368 -5.38 29.43 -2.33
CA LEU A 368 -6.07 28.91 -1.15
C LEU A 368 -6.91 30.03 -0.51
N GLU A 369 -8.23 29.91 -0.53
CA GLU A 369 -9.13 30.97 -0.07
C GLU A 369 -8.94 31.29 1.42
N PRO A 370 -9.27 32.52 1.87
CA PRO A 370 -9.27 32.87 3.29
C PRO A 370 -10.09 31.86 4.11
N GLN A 371 -9.54 31.39 5.23
CA GLN A 371 -10.17 30.42 6.13
C GLN A 371 -10.34 28.99 5.56
N ASP A 372 -9.94 28.76 4.32
CA ASP A 372 -9.99 27.44 3.69
C ASP A 372 -8.76 26.58 4.03
N SER A 373 -8.92 25.26 3.89
CA SER A 373 -7.85 24.29 4.07
C SER A 373 -7.89 23.17 3.04
N ARG A 374 -6.70 22.68 2.70
CA ARG A 374 -6.50 21.54 1.80
C ARG A 374 -5.49 20.59 2.42
N GLY A 375 -5.64 19.30 2.13
CA GLY A 375 -4.73 18.31 2.67
C GLY A 375 -4.71 17.01 1.89
N VAL A 376 -3.72 16.20 2.22
CA VAL A 376 -3.56 14.83 1.78
C VAL A 376 -3.69 13.88 2.95
N PHE A 377 -4.13 12.66 2.68
CA PHE A 377 -4.35 11.66 3.71
C PHE A 377 -3.69 10.32 3.38
N LYS A 378 -3.38 9.59 4.45
CA LYS A 378 -2.89 8.22 4.43
C LYS A 378 -3.61 7.43 5.52
N ASN A 379 -4.04 6.23 5.15
CA ASN A 379 -4.56 5.29 6.12
C ASN A 379 -3.38 4.64 6.86
N VAL A 380 -3.44 4.66 8.18
CA VAL A 380 -2.43 4.09 9.08
C VAL A 380 -3.07 3.04 9.98
N ASN A 381 -2.26 2.28 10.71
CA ASN A 381 -2.74 1.40 11.77
C ASN A 381 -1.64 1.34 12.84
N ILE A 382 -1.63 2.35 13.72
CA ILE A 382 -0.53 2.59 14.66
C ILE A 382 -1.10 2.90 16.04
N ASP A 383 -0.47 2.35 17.07
CA ASP A 383 -0.69 2.70 18.47
C ASP A 383 0.51 3.51 18.98
N ILE A 384 0.26 4.75 19.39
CA ILE A 384 1.30 5.69 19.82
C ILE A 384 1.30 5.94 21.34
N ARG A 385 0.49 5.23 22.13
CA ARG A 385 0.32 5.46 23.58
C ARG A 385 1.58 5.28 24.41
N GLN A 386 2.53 4.47 23.94
CA GLN A 386 3.79 4.22 24.65
C GLN A 386 4.85 5.31 24.44
N TYR A 387 4.55 6.35 23.65
CA TYR A 387 5.46 7.45 23.38
C TYR A 387 4.99 8.72 24.08
N LYS A 388 5.91 9.64 24.36
CA LYS A 388 5.62 10.88 25.09
C LYS A 388 5.37 12.04 24.14
N ARG A 389 6.01 12.02 22.96
CA ARG A 389 5.97 13.13 22.00
C ARG A 389 5.80 12.64 20.58
N LEU A 390 5.11 13.44 19.78
CA LEU A 390 5.02 13.30 18.32
C LEU A 390 5.77 14.47 17.70
N LYS A 391 6.68 14.17 16.78
CA LYS A 391 7.58 15.12 16.14
C LYS A 391 7.50 15.03 14.62
N MET A 392 7.58 16.16 13.93
CA MET A 392 7.65 16.21 12.46
C MET A 392 8.35 17.50 12.03
N PHE A 393 9.24 17.41 11.04
CA PHE A 393 9.83 18.59 10.44
C PHE A 393 8.91 19.19 9.40
N LEU A 394 8.82 20.52 9.42
CA LEU A 394 8.02 21.28 8.46
C LEU A 394 8.90 22.37 7.84
N HIS A 395 8.76 22.54 6.54
CA HIS A 395 9.36 23.62 5.77
C HIS A 395 8.26 24.35 5.00
N ALA A 396 8.42 25.65 4.81
CA ALA A 396 7.54 26.45 3.96
C ALA A 396 8.36 27.40 3.09
N GLU A 397 8.00 27.49 1.81
CA GLU A 397 8.64 28.38 0.84
C GLU A 397 7.64 29.14 -0.03
N LYS A 398 8.07 30.33 -0.45
CA LYS A 398 7.34 31.20 -1.37
C LYS A 398 7.55 30.68 -2.79
N ILE A 399 6.49 30.62 -3.59
CA ILE A 399 6.60 30.24 -5.01
C ILE A 399 7.32 31.36 -5.77
N VAL A 400 6.95 32.61 -5.51
CA VAL A 400 7.65 33.79 -6.01
C VAL A 400 8.07 34.66 -4.84
N ASN A 401 9.28 35.21 -4.89
CA ASN A 401 9.84 36.01 -3.80
C ASN A 401 8.96 37.22 -3.39
N SER A 402 8.13 37.73 -4.30
CA SER A 402 7.23 38.88 -4.06
C SER A 402 5.88 38.52 -3.45
N ASP A 403 5.62 37.24 -3.13
CA ASP A 403 4.30 36.78 -2.67
C ASP A 403 3.89 37.36 -1.33
N TYR A 404 4.85 37.40 -0.41
CA TYR A 404 4.66 37.87 0.95
C TYR A 404 5.85 38.68 1.41
N LEU A 405 5.65 39.51 2.43
CA LEU A 405 6.75 40.06 3.21
C LEU A 405 7.40 38.94 4.04
N ASP A 406 8.60 39.15 4.55
CA ASP A 406 9.33 38.10 5.27
C ASP A 406 8.73 37.78 6.65
N ASP A 407 7.94 38.70 7.22
CA ASP A 407 7.29 38.55 8.53
C ASP A 407 5.85 38.01 8.44
N ASP A 408 5.32 37.81 7.22
CA ASP A 408 3.95 37.33 7.03
C ASP A 408 3.86 35.82 7.31
N VAL A 409 2.79 35.42 8.01
CA VAL A 409 2.53 34.02 8.40
C VAL A 409 1.13 33.59 7.91
N PRO A 410 0.88 33.58 6.59
CA PRO A 410 -0.45 33.30 6.03
C PRO A 410 -0.84 31.81 6.14
N LEU A 411 0.15 30.91 6.17
CA LEU A 411 -0.07 29.46 6.11
C LEU A 411 0.18 28.79 7.46
N VAL A 412 -0.70 27.87 7.80
CA VAL A 412 -0.60 26.98 8.97
C VAL A 412 -0.57 25.54 8.47
N ALA A 413 0.48 24.80 8.78
CA ALA A 413 0.48 23.35 8.57
C ALA A 413 -0.40 22.69 9.62
N PHE A 414 -1.10 21.62 9.23
CA PHE A 414 -1.82 20.79 10.19
C PHE A 414 -1.56 19.30 9.98
N LEU A 415 -1.52 18.56 11.09
CA LEU A 415 -1.57 17.10 11.15
C LEU A 415 -2.87 16.70 11.84
N ARG A 416 -3.78 16.08 11.09
CA ARG A 416 -5.02 15.51 11.59
C ARG A 416 -4.89 14.00 11.75
N ILE A 417 -5.05 13.50 12.97
CA ILE A 417 -4.88 12.08 13.32
C ILE A 417 -6.07 11.57 14.16
N GLY A 418 -6.53 10.35 13.89
CA GLY A 418 -7.64 9.77 14.65
C GLY A 418 -8.13 8.44 14.11
N THR A 419 -9.41 8.15 14.37
CA THR A 419 -10.09 6.96 13.82
C THR A 419 -10.71 7.25 12.45
N ASP A 420 -11.00 8.51 12.15
CA ASP A 420 -11.48 8.99 10.85
C ASP A 420 -10.94 10.41 10.54
N PHE A 421 -11.42 11.03 9.46
CA PHE A 421 -10.96 12.36 9.01
C PHE A 421 -11.91 13.52 9.35
N SER A 422 -13.13 13.26 9.82
CA SER A 422 -14.21 14.26 9.85
C SER A 422 -14.99 14.34 11.16
N GLU A 423 -15.08 13.24 11.90
CA GLU A 423 -15.87 13.17 13.13
C GLU A 423 -15.03 12.89 14.37
N ASN A 424 -13.96 12.10 14.27
CA ASN A 424 -13.17 11.65 15.41
C ASN A 424 -11.67 11.84 15.12
N PHE A 425 -11.16 13.03 15.41
CA PHE A 425 -9.76 13.38 15.18
C PHE A 425 -9.22 14.42 16.17
N TYR A 426 -7.90 14.36 16.36
CA TYR A 426 -7.09 15.49 16.82
C TYR A 426 -6.50 16.20 15.61
N GLN A 427 -6.44 17.53 15.63
CA GLN A 427 -5.79 18.36 14.62
C GLN A 427 -4.70 19.20 15.29
N ILE A 428 -3.45 18.92 14.94
CA ILE A 428 -2.29 19.63 15.49
C ILE A 428 -1.87 20.66 14.45
N GLU A 429 -1.89 21.94 14.81
CA GLU A 429 -1.59 23.06 13.92
C GLU A 429 -0.30 23.76 14.31
N VAL A 430 0.52 24.05 13.31
CA VAL A 430 1.78 24.78 13.44
C VAL A 430 1.80 25.95 12.44
N PRO A 431 1.85 27.21 12.89
CA PRO A 431 2.03 28.35 12.00
C PRO A 431 3.42 28.32 11.36
N LEU A 432 3.49 28.55 10.05
CA LEU A 432 4.70 28.34 9.27
C LEU A 432 5.45 29.64 9.00
N GLN A 433 6.70 29.69 9.46
CA GLN A 433 7.66 30.67 8.99
C GLN A 433 8.15 30.29 7.58
N PHE A 434 8.06 31.24 6.65
CA PHE A 434 8.61 31.06 5.30
C PHE A 434 10.13 31.17 5.32
N THR A 435 10.80 30.22 4.66
CA THR A 435 12.25 30.24 4.46
C THR A 435 12.61 31.35 3.48
N SER A 436 13.69 32.08 3.77
CA SER A 436 14.19 33.13 2.87
C SER A 436 14.60 32.54 1.52
N PHE A 437 14.25 33.23 0.44
CA PHE A 437 14.49 32.75 -0.93
C PHE A 437 15.99 32.53 -1.21
N GLY A 438 16.35 31.35 -1.74
CA GLY A 438 17.74 30.98 -2.00
C GLY A 438 18.56 30.53 -0.77
N SER A 439 17.90 30.29 0.37
CA SER A 439 18.55 29.64 1.52
C SER A 439 19.06 28.25 1.14
N THR A 440 20.21 27.86 1.70
CA THR A 440 20.86 26.59 1.35
C THR A 440 21.29 25.78 2.57
N THR A 441 21.16 26.33 3.76
CA THR A 441 21.58 25.66 5.00
C THR A 441 20.43 24.86 5.61
N PRO A 442 20.69 23.68 6.21
CA PRO A 442 19.65 22.86 6.84
C PRO A 442 18.84 23.58 7.92
N GLU A 443 19.48 24.44 8.73
CA GLU A 443 18.81 25.15 9.82
C GLU A 443 17.90 26.29 9.34
N GLU A 444 18.21 26.90 8.18
CA GLU A 444 17.34 27.88 7.55
C GLU A 444 16.15 27.21 6.85
N ILE A 445 16.39 26.07 6.19
CA ILE A 445 15.36 25.32 5.45
C ILE A 445 14.42 24.61 6.40
N TRP A 446 14.92 24.04 7.49
CA TRP A 446 14.12 23.35 8.51
C TRP A 446 14.23 24.10 9.85
N PRO A 447 13.60 25.28 9.97
CA PRO A 447 13.73 26.08 11.17
C PRO A 447 13.02 25.40 12.35
N GLU A 448 13.67 25.39 13.51
CA GLU A 448 13.14 24.75 14.74
C GLU A 448 11.74 25.26 15.12
N ILE A 449 11.44 26.53 14.81
CA ILE A 449 10.14 27.16 15.07
C ILE A 449 8.99 26.53 14.26
N ASN A 450 9.30 25.89 13.12
CA ASN A 450 8.34 25.15 12.31
C ASN A 450 8.28 23.67 12.72
N GLU A 451 9.18 23.15 13.56
CA GLU A 451 9.10 21.76 13.99
C GLU A 451 7.80 21.53 14.78
N MET A 452 6.97 20.62 14.29
CA MET A 452 5.83 20.15 15.07
C MET A 452 6.38 19.28 16.19
N ASP A 453 6.33 19.75 17.43
CA ASP A 453 6.76 18.98 18.60
C ASP A 453 5.71 19.02 19.71
N ILE A 454 4.77 18.07 19.69
CA ILE A 454 3.64 18.00 20.62
C ILE A 454 3.83 16.88 21.66
N ALA A 455 3.54 17.16 22.92
CA ALA A 455 3.45 16.12 23.93
C ALA A 455 2.09 15.41 23.84
N LEU A 456 2.07 14.08 23.81
CA LEU A 456 0.83 13.31 23.72
C LEU A 456 -0.06 13.51 24.96
N SER A 457 0.54 13.84 26.11
CA SER A 457 -0.19 14.23 27.31
C SER A 457 -1.01 15.52 27.15
N ASP A 458 -0.66 16.39 26.21
CA ASP A 458 -1.42 17.61 25.97
C ASP A 458 -2.69 17.31 25.16
N LEU A 459 -2.64 16.32 24.25
CA LEU A 459 -3.83 15.82 23.57
C LEU A 459 -4.84 15.21 24.57
N THR A 460 -4.36 14.42 25.53
CA THR A 460 -5.23 13.83 26.55
C THR A 460 -5.83 14.88 27.47
N LYS A 461 -5.07 15.91 27.87
CA LYS A 461 -5.62 17.06 28.64
C LYS A 461 -6.72 17.79 27.87
N VAL A 462 -6.50 18.09 26.59
CA VAL A 462 -7.49 18.74 25.72
C VAL A 462 -8.75 17.88 25.62
N LYS A 463 -8.59 16.56 25.45
CA LYS A 463 -9.72 15.63 25.46
C LYS A 463 -10.48 15.65 26.78
N SER A 464 -9.78 15.55 27.92
CA SER A 464 -10.42 15.60 29.25
C SER A 464 -11.19 16.89 29.46
N GLN A 465 -10.66 18.03 29.01
CA GLN A 465 -11.36 19.32 29.04
C GLN A 465 -12.62 19.29 28.18
N GLY A 466 -12.52 18.81 26.93
CA GLY A 466 -13.69 18.73 26.03
C GLY A 466 -14.78 17.76 26.53
N ILE A 467 -14.41 16.68 27.22
CA ILE A 467 -15.37 15.77 27.88
C ILE A 467 -16.09 16.51 29.02
N ALA A 468 -15.34 17.21 29.87
CA ALA A 468 -15.90 17.96 31.00
C ALA A 468 -16.86 19.07 30.54
N ASP A 469 -16.49 19.76 29.45
CA ASP A 469 -17.28 20.85 28.87
C ASP A 469 -18.40 20.35 27.95
N GLN A 470 -18.47 19.05 27.66
CA GLN A 470 -19.40 18.44 26.70
C GLN A 470 -19.33 19.08 25.29
N SER A 471 -18.14 19.51 24.88
CA SER A 471 -17.90 20.28 23.64
C SER A 471 -17.42 19.43 22.46
N LEU A 472 -17.19 18.13 22.67
CA LEU A 472 -16.59 17.26 21.65
C LEU A 472 -17.47 17.00 20.40
N ASN A 473 -18.73 17.41 20.41
CA ASN A 473 -19.62 17.27 19.24
C ASN A 473 -19.24 18.21 18.09
N GLU A 474 -18.53 19.30 18.39
CA GLU A 474 -18.06 20.29 17.41
C GLU A 474 -16.53 20.36 17.42
N LEU A 475 -15.95 20.90 16.34
CA LEU A 475 -14.51 21.12 16.28
C LEU A 475 -14.14 22.32 17.14
N ASN A 476 -13.43 22.06 18.24
CA ASN A 476 -12.96 23.09 19.16
C ASN A 476 -11.44 23.15 19.18
N PHE A 477 -10.89 24.36 19.32
CA PHE A 477 -9.45 24.60 19.32
C PHE A 477 -8.95 25.09 20.67
N TYR A 478 -7.76 24.60 21.03
CA TYR A 478 -7.12 24.86 22.31
C TYR A 478 -5.62 25.13 22.12
N GLU A 479 -5.06 25.94 23.02
CA GLU A 479 -3.63 26.15 23.16
C GLU A 479 -3.19 25.79 24.58
N ILE A 480 -1.95 25.33 24.73
CA ILE A 480 -1.35 25.08 26.04
C ILE A 480 -0.49 26.28 26.40
N ILE A 481 -0.97 27.11 27.33
CA ILE A 481 -0.27 28.30 27.81
C ILE A 481 0.08 28.07 29.28
N ASP A 482 1.37 28.13 29.61
CA ASP A 482 1.89 27.86 30.96
C ASP A 482 1.43 26.51 31.57
N GLY A 483 1.13 25.53 30.71
CA GLY A 483 0.67 24.19 31.09
C GLY A 483 -0.85 24.05 31.27
N GLU A 484 -1.62 25.13 31.11
CA GLU A 484 -3.08 25.14 31.17
C GLU A 484 -3.70 25.11 29.77
N VAL A 485 -4.87 24.45 29.68
CA VAL A 485 -5.65 24.34 28.44
C VAL A 485 -6.50 25.60 28.28
N VAL A 486 -6.24 26.37 27.22
CA VAL A 486 -6.95 27.62 26.92
C VAL A 486 -7.72 27.45 25.61
N ALA A 487 -9.04 27.60 25.65
CA ALA A 487 -9.87 27.58 24.45
C ALA A 487 -9.63 28.85 23.61
N VAL A 488 -9.54 28.68 22.30
CA VAL A 488 -9.25 29.76 21.34
C VAL A 488 -10.13 29.62 20.09
N ASP A 489 -10.53 30.74 19.50
CA ASP A 489 -11.28 30.74 18.23
C ASP A 489 -10.41 30.18 17.10
N GLU A 490 -11.00 29.41 16.18
CA GLU A 490 -10.29 28.73 15.08
C GLU A 490 -9.31 29.64 14.32
N PHE A 491 -9.74 30.86 13.97
CA PHE A 491 -8.94 31.82 13.18
C PHE A 491 -8.32 32.94 14.04
N ALA A 492 -8.21 32.75 15.36
CA ALA A 492 -7.49 33.70 16.22
C ALA A 492 -6.02 33.86 15.77
N PRO A 493 -5.38 35.03 15.95
CA PRO A 493 -3.99 35.25 15.55
C PRO A 493 -3.04 34.14 16.06
N ARG A 494 -2.09 33.73 15.21
CA ARG A 494 -1.10 32.70 15.55
C ARG A 494 0.21 33.31 16.03
N VAL A 495 0.84 32.64 16.99
CA VAL A 495 2.20 32.95 17.46
C VAL A 495 3.13 31.86 16.95
N LEU A 496 4.22 32.24 16.27
CA LEU A 496 5.21 31.29 15.79
C LEU A 496 5.76 30.42 16.93
N GLY A 497 5.89 29.12 16.68
CA GLY A 497 6.33 28.12 17.67
C GLY A 497 5.26 27.67 18.67
N GLN A 498 4.08 28.29 18.66
CA GLN A 498 2.97 27.87 19.50
C GLN A 498 2.06 26.91 18.72
N ILE A 499 1.92 25.69 19.26
CA ILE A 499 1.04 24.66 18.70
C ILE A 499 -0.39 24.89 19.16
N ARG A 500 -1.33 24.72 18.23
CA ARG A 500 -2.76 24.70 18.53
C ARG A 500 -3.32 23.30 18.29
N ILE A 501 -4.20 22.86 19.17
CA ILE A 501 -4.79 21.52 19.17
C ILE A 501 -6.30 21.67 18.94
N GLY A 502 -6.77 21.26 17.78
CA GLY A 502 -8.17 21.02 17.49
C GLY A 502 -8.59 19.62 17.93
N ILE A 503 -9.80 19.47 18.46
CA ILE A 503 -10.40 18.16 18.76
C ILE A 503 -11.86 18.15 18.32
N ARG A 504 -12.27 17.04 17.70
CA ARG A 504 -13.67 16.72 17.39
C ARG A 504 -13.92 15.24 17.63
N GLY A 505 -15.07 14.94 18.23
CA GLY A 505 -15.53 13.60 18.59
C GLY A 505 -14.69 12.96 19.68
N ASN A 506 -14.60 11.63 19.62
CA ASN A 506 -13.82 10.82 20.56
C ASN A 506 -12.64 10.13 19.84
N PRO A 507 -11.62 10.88 19.39
CA PRO A 507 -10.44 10.28 18.76
C PRO A 507 -9.65 9.42 19.74
N SER A 508 -8.89 8.45 19.22
CA SER A 508 -8.03 7.58 20.01
C SER A 508 -6.61 7.58 19.45
N ILE A 509 -5.61 7.86 20.28
CA ILE A 509 -4.18 7.66 19.94
C ILE A 509 -3.72 6.20 20.11
N GLY A 510 -4.58 5.33 20.66
CA GLY A 510 -4.33 3.89 20.75
C GLY A 510 -4.63 3.15 19.45
N THR A 511 -5.55 3.69 18.64
CA THR A 511 -5.98 3.08 17.38
C THR A 511 -6.03 4.14 16.29
N LEU A 512 -4.87 4.66 15.88
CA LEU A 512 -4.81 5.60 14.76
C LEU A 512 -5.05 4.86 13.45
N ARG A 513 -6.10 5.26 12.74
CA ARG A 513 -6.50 4.73 11.43
C ARG A 513 -6.30 5.73 10.30
N SER A 514 -6.36 7.02 10.63
CA SER A 514 -6.25 8.14 9.71
C SER A 514 -5.09 9.03 10.11
N ALA A 515 -4.30 9.43 9.12
CA ALA A 515 -3.37 10.54 9.22
C ALA A 515 -3.59 11.45 8.00
N MET A 516 -3.70 12.75 8.23
CA MET A 516 -3.87 13.76 7.19
C MET A 516 -2.91 14.91 7.45
N LEU A 517 -2.20 15.31 6.41
CA LEU A 517 -1.30 16.45 6.40
C LEU A 517 -1.90 17.50 5.49
N GLY A 518 -1.81 18.77 5.87
CA GLY A 518 -2.33 19.82 5.00
C GLY A 518 -1.94 21.20 5.44
N VAL A 519 -2.50 22.17 4.74
CA VAL A 519 -2.26 23.58 4.94
C VAL A 519 -3.60 24.30 5.06
N LYS A 520 -3.66 25.24 6.01
CA LYS A 520 -4.79 26.13 6.26
C LYS A 520 -4.37 27.59 6.05
N ASN A 521 -5.22 28.37 5.40
CA ASN A 521 -5.03 29.81 5.27
C ASN A 521 -5.71 30.54 6.43
N ILE A 522 -4.93 31.31 7.18
CA ILE A 522 -5.44 32.13 8.30
C ILE A 522 -5.48 33.63 7.96
N ASP A 523 -5.05 34.02 6.76
CA ASP A 523 -5.09 35.39 6.29
C ASP A 523 -6.45 35.71 5.62
N ASN A 524 -6.71 37.01 5.41
CA ASN A 524 -7.90 37.51 4.71
C ASN A 524 -7.72 37.58 3.19
N LEU A 525 -6.58 37.15 2.67
CA LEU A 525 -6.25 37.12 1.26
C LEU A 525 -5.98 35.69 0.81
N PRO A 526 -6.25 35.34 -0.47
CA PRO A 526 -5.86 34.04 -0.99
C PRO A 526 -4.36 33.79 -0.85
N ALA A 527 -4.00 32.65 -0.29
CA ALA A 527 -2.63 32.28 -0.04
C ALA A 527 -2.12 31.28 -1.08
N ARG A 528 -0.82 31.34 -1.36
CA ARG A 528 -0.05 30.35 -2.12
C ARG A 528 1.27 30.02 -1.46
N GLY A 529 1.80 28.84 -1.68
CA GLY A 529 3.08 28.43 -1.12
C GLY A 529 3.31 26.94 -1.29
N GLU A 530 4.52 26.50 -0.97
CA GLU A 530 4.86 25.09 -0.94
C GLU A 530 5.35 24.71 0.46
N VAL A 531 4.76 23.64 1.01
CA VAL A 531 5.04 23.16 2.37
C VAL A 531 5.58 21.75 2.28
N TRP A 532 6.74 21.50 2.90
CA TRP A 532 7.30 20.15 2.98
C TRP A 532 7.08 19.54 4.35
N PHE A 533 6.69 18.27 4.36
CA PHE A 533 6.48 17.48 5.56
C PHE A 533 7.49 16.33 5.58
N ASN A 534 8.26 16.24 6.65
CA ASN A 534 9.31 15.23 6.78
C ASN A 534 9.36 14.59 8.17
N GLU A 535 9.76 13.31 8.21
CA GLU A 535 10.11 12.56 9.41
C GLU A 535 9.05 12.67 10.52
N LEU A 536 7.85 12.18 10.24
CA LEU A 536 6.81 12.00 11.28
C LEU A 536 7.23 10.87 12.22
N ARG A 537 7.76 11.24 13.38
CA ARG A 537 8.38 10.32 14.33
C ARG A 537 7.78 10.47 15.73
N MET A 538 7.89 9.40 16.50
CA MET A 538 7.52 9.38 17.91
C MET A 538 8.78 9.39 18.78
N ALA A 539 8.75 10.12 19.88
CA ALA A 539 9.90 10.28 20.76
C ALA A 539 9.55 10.07 22.24
N GLY A 540 10.53 9.58 22.99
CA GLY A 540 10.44 9.34 24.43
C GLY A 540 9.50 8.20 24.77
N LEU A 541 10.00 6.96 24.78
CA LEU A 541 9.24 5.81 25.25
C LEU A 541 8.91 5.93 26.74
N ASP A 542 7.71 5.52 27.13
CA ASP A 542 7.40 5.30 28.53
C ASP A 542 8.04 3.99 28.99
N ASN A 543 8.90 4.10 30.00
CA ASN A 543 9.79 3.02 30.44
C ASN A 543 9.41 2.49 31.82
N ASP A 544 8.13 2.62 32.18
CA ASP A 544 7.63 2.07 33.44
C ASP A 544 7.71 0.54 33.40
N GLY A 545 8.37 -0.03 34.40
CA GLY A 545 8.56 -1.46 34.51
C GLY A 545 7.36 -2.12 35.18
N GLY A 546 6.95 -3.28 34.69
CA GLY A 546 5.99 -4.14 35.38
C GLY A 546 6.65 -5.30 36.13
N TRP A 547 5.88 -5.94 37.00
CA TRP A 547 6.27 -7.17 37.66
C TRP A 547 5.16 -8.21 37.55
N ALA A 548 5.55 -9.47 37.69
CA ALA A 548 4.60 -10.57 37.85
C ALA A 548 5.06 -11.51 38.97
N ALA A 549 4.09 -12.06 39.69
CA ALA A 549 4.30 -13.08 40.70
C ALA A 549 3.35 -14.25 40.44
N LEU A 550 3.89 -15.46 40.46
CA LEU A 550 3.12 -16.70 40.36
C LEU A 550 3.41 -17.56 41.59
N ALA A 551 2.35 -17.98 42.26
CA ALA A 551 2.39 -18.93 43.36
C ALA A 551 1.61 -20.19 42.94
N ALA A 552 2.20 -21.35 43.17
CA ALA A 552 1.55 -22.64 42.92
C ALA A 552 1.75 -23.54 44.15
N ILE A 553 0.67 -24.18 44.59
CA ILE A 553 0.63 -25.10 45.72
C ILE A 553 -0.03 -26.40 45.25
N ASP A 554 0.72 -27.49 45.36
CA ASP A 554 0.23 -28.84 45.11
C ASP A 554 0.24 -29.66 46.40
N ALA A 555 -0.93 -30.10 46.84
CA ALA A 555 -1.13 -30.90 48.04
C ALA A 555 -1.75 -32.26 47.68
N ASN A 556 -1.06 -33.34 48.02
CA ASN A 556 -1.53 -34.71 47.82
C ASN A 556 -1.79 -35.38 49.17
N LEU A 557 -2.99 -35.94 49.34
CA LEU A 557 -3.40 -36.72 50.51
C LEU A 557 -3.54 -38.20 50.11
N ALA A 558 -2.40 -38.89 50.06
CA ALA A 558 -2.29 -40.29 49.61
C ALA A 558 -3.05 -40.52 48.29
N ASP A 559 -3.86 -41.57 48.22
CA ASP A 559 -4.71 -41.89 47.06
C ASP A 559 -6.08 -41.18 47.12
N PHE A 560 -6.38 -40.44 48.19
CA PHE A 560 -7.74 -39.94 48.47
C PHE A 560 -8.03 -38.60 47.81
N ALA A 561 -7.13 -37.62 47.93
CA ALA A 561 -7.36 -36.29 47.41
C ALA A 561 -6.08 -35.64 46.87
N ASN A 562 -6.23 -34.85 45.81
CA ASN A 562 -5.22 -33.95 45.27
C ASN A 562 -5.87 -32.57 45.18
N VAL A 563 -5.17 -31.56 45.69
CA VAL A 563 -5.56 -30.15 45.59
C VAL A 563 -4.41 -29.40 44.97
N THR A 564 -4.68 -28.78 43.82
CA THR A 564 -3.77 -27.85 43.16
C THR A 564 -4.39 -26.46 43.27
N ALA A 565 -3.62 -25.49 43.75
CA ALA A 565 -4.01 -24.09 43.79
C ALA A 565 -2.92 -23.25 43.12
N THR A 566 -3.31 -22.40 42.17
CA THR A 566 -2.43 -21.45 41.51
C THR A 566 -2.97 -20.03 41.70
N GLY A 567 -2.07 -19.07 41.86
CA GLY A 567 -2.39 -17.65 42.00
C GLY A 567 -1.34 -16.83 41.27
N GLY A 568 -1.78 -15.92 40.42
CA GLY A 568 -0.94 -15.05 39.63
C GLY A 568 -1.36 -13.59 39.80
N LYS A 569 -0.38 -12.69 39.83
CA LYS A 569 -0.58 -11.25 39.62
C LYS A 569 0.46 -10.73 38.64
N SER A 570 0.05 -9.90 37.68
CA SER A 570 0.95 -9.15 36.79
C SER A 570 0.48 -7.72 36.65
N THR A 571 1.39 -6.76 36.57
CA THR A 571 1.07 -5.33 36.39
C THR A 571 1.34 -4.86 34.96
N PRO A 572 0.79 -3.70 34.55
CA PRO A 572 1.17 -3.04 33.31
C PRO A 572 2.70 -2.86 33.21
N GLY A 573 3.22 -2.93 31.99
CA GLY A 573 4.65 -2.90 31.67
C GLY A 573 5.37 -4.25 31.79
N PHE A 574 4.72 -5.29 32.31
CA PHE A 574 5.32 -6.63 32.40
C PHE A 574 5.30 -7.33 31.03
N GLY A 575 6.40 -7.99 30.68
CA GLY A 575 6.54 -8.67 29.40
C GLY A 575 7.85 -9.45 29.27
N SER A 576 7.98 -10.22 28.19
CA SER A 576 9.22 -10.93 27.84
C SER A 576 10.27 -9.96 27.29
N VAL A 577 11.54 -10.36 27.31
CA VAL A 577 12.68 -9.49 26.88
C VAL A 577 12.66 -9.20 25.37
N ASP A 578 12.10 -10.10 24.58
CA ASP A 578 11.94 -10.01 23.13
C ASP A 578 10.73 -9.17 22.69
N GLN A 579 9.81 -8.83 23.62
CA GLN A 579 8.65 -8.01 23.31
C GLN A 579 9.02 -6.55 23.09
N ARG A 580 8.49 -5.99 22.00
CA ARG A 580 8.54 -4.56 21.70
C ARG A 580 7.73 -3.77 22.74
N PRO A 581 7.97 -2.46 22.90
CA PRO A 581 7.23 -1.64 23.88
C PRO A 581 5.70 -1.74 23.77
N ASN A 582 5.17 -1.77 22.54
CA ASN A 582 3.73 -1.91 22.30
C ASN A 582 3.17 -3.34 22.53
N GLU A 583 4.03 -4.35 22.71
CA GLU A 583 3.63 -5.76 22.92
C GLU A 583 3.63 -6.16 24.41
N ARG A 584 4.11 -5.28 25.30
CA ARG A 584 4.10 -5.51 26.75
C ARG A 584 2.68 -5.40 27.30
N SER A 585 2.44 -6.07 28.42
CA SER A 585 1.13 -6.01 29.09
C SER A 585 0.77 -4.56 29.44
N ARG A 586 -0.49 -4.20 29.21
CA ARG A 586 -1.08 -2.91 29.63
C ARG A 586 -2.23 -3.11 30.61
N GLU A 587 -2.22 -4.26 31.28
CA GLU A 587 -3.30 -4.71 32.13
C GLU A 587 -2.71 -5.17 33.48
N ASP A 588 -3.36 -4.79 34.59
CA ASP A 588 -3.19 -5.43 35.88
C ASP A 588 -4.10 -6.66 35.92
N ALA A 589 -3.51 -7.84 35.88
CA ALA A 589 -4.24 -9.09 35.89
C ALA A 589 -4.00 -9.81 37.21
N VAL A 590 -5.09 -10.16 37.89
CA VAL A 590 -5.10 -11.01 39.08
C VAL A 590 -5.91 -12.25 38.75
N ALA A 591 -5.29 -13.42 38.87
CA ALA A 591 -5.95 -14.69 38.61
C ALA A 591 -5.67 -15.67 39.74
N TYR A 592 -6.68 -16.46 40.11
CA TYR A 592 -6.47 -17.62 40.96
C TYR A 592 -7.31 -18.80 40.47
N ASP A 593 -6.76 -20.00 40.63
CA ASP A 593 -7.41 -21.25 40.25
C ASP A 593 -7.17 -22.29 41.34
N VAL A 594 -8.23 -23.02 41.70
CA VAL A 594 -8.20 -24.09 42.69
C VAL A 594 -8.92 -25.30 42.12
N VAL A 595 -8.18 -26.38 41.91
CA VAL A 595 -8.70 -27.67 41.45
C VAL A 595 -8.53 -28.71 42.55
N THR A 596 -9.65 -29.27 42.98
CA THR A 596 -9.73 -30.33 43.98
C THR A 596 -10.23 -31.61 43.32
N ASN A 597 -9.40 -32.64 43.33
CA ASN A 597 -9.72 -33.99 42.90
C ASN A 597 -9.86 -34.88 44.13
N VAL A 598 -11.03 -35.49 44.34
CA VAL A 598 -11.32 -36.35 45.49
C VAL A 598 -11.88 -37.69 45.03
N SER A 599 -11.27 -38.77 45.50
CA SER A 599 -11.75 -40.14 45.30
C SER A 599 -12.73 -40.53 46.41
N ILE A 600 -13.96 -39.99 46.37
CA ILE A 600 -15.01 -40.21 47.39
C ILE A 600 -15.28 -41.70 47.63
N GLY A 601 -15.10 -42.54 46.60
CA GLY A 601 -15.26 -44.00 46.71
C GLY A 601 -14.40 -44.66 47.79
N GLN A 602 -13.28 -44.05 48.19
CA GLN A 602 -12.40 -44.58 49.25
C GLN A 602 -12.97 -44.42 50.67
N LEU A 603 -13.97 -43.55 50.87
CA LEU A 603 -14.69 -43.40 52.14
C LEU A 603 -15.71 -44.53 52.36
N LEU A 604 -16.06 -45.27 51.30
CA LEU A 604 -16.99 -46.38 51.35
C LEU A 604 -16.24 -47.70 51.69
N PRO A 605 -16.94 -48.73 52.22
CA PRO A 605 -16.30 -50.00 52.54
C PRO A 605 -15.57 -50.60 51.33
N LYS A 606 -14.30 -51.02 51.50
CA LYS A 606 -13.47 -51.60 50.41
C LYS A 606 -14.14 -52.76 49.66
N LYS A 607 -15.02 -53.51 50.32
CA LYS A 607 -15.80 -54.62 49.72
C LYS A 607 -16.77 -54.15 48.62
N TRP A 608 -17.20 -52.89 48.63
CA TRP A 608 -18.15 -52.36 47.67
C TRP A 608 -17.50 -51.97 46.34
N ASN A 609 -16.19 -51.73 46.35
CA ASN A 609 -15.37 -51.45 45.16
C ASN A 609 -15.98 -50.36 44.24
N VAL A 610 -16.52 -49.29 44.84
CA VAL A 610 -17.16 -48.19 44.10
C VAL A 610 -16.12 -47.13 43.78
N GLN A 611 -16.08 -46.68 42.53
CA GLN A 611 -15.27 -45.57 42.05
C GLN A 611 -16.17 -44.34 41.90
N ILE A 612 -15.96 -43.34 42.75
CA ILE A 612 -16.64 -42.05 42.70
C ILE A 612 -15.55 -40.97 42.64
N PRO A 613 -15.04 -40.64 41.44
CA PRO A 613 -14.14 -39.52 41.28
C PRO A 613 -14.96 -38.24 41.27
N PHE A 614 -14.56 -37.30 42.11
CA PHE A 614 -15.13 -35.97 42.21
C PHE A 614 -14.06 -34.96 41.86
N ASN A 615 -14.34 -34.10 40.90
CA ASN A 615 -13.48 -32.99 40.54
C ASN A 615 -14.28 -31.69 40.73
N TYR A 616 -13.68 -30.77 41.47
CA TYR A 616 -14.20 -29.44 41.71
C TYR A 616 -13.14 -28.43 41.31
N GLY A 617 -13.44 -27.54 40.39
CA GLY A 617 -12.54 -26.48 39.96
C GLY A 617 -13.20 -25.12 40.11
N VAL A 618 -12.50 -24.15 40.68
CA VAL A 618 -12.90 -22.74 40.68
C VAL A 618 -11.73 -21.93 40.16
N SER A 619 -11.97 -21.14 39.14
CA SER A 619 -11.03 -20.17 38.57
C SER A 619 -11.69 -18.81 38.53
N GLU A 620 -10.98 -17.78 38.96
CA GLU A 620 -11.42 -16.40 38.92
C GLU A 620 -10.28 -15.53 38.42
N GLN A 621 -10.61 -14.62 37.51
CA GLN A 621 -9.68 -13.71 36.86
C GLN A 621 -10.32 -12.32 36.84
N LEU A 622 -9.53 -11.33 37.25
CA LEU A 622 -9.86 -9.91 37.19
C LEU A 622 -8.74 -9.20 36.44
N ILE A 623 -9.08 -8.45 35.40
CA ILE A 623 -8.16 -7.70 34.56
C ILE A 623 -8.61 -6.24 34.59
N THR A 624 -7.74 -5.37 35.07
CA THR A 624 -7.95 -3.92 35.07
C THR A 624 -7.02 -3.30 34.02
N PRO A 625 -7.55 -2.70 32.93
CA PRO A 625 -6.73 -2.08 31.91
C PRO A 625 -6.10 -0.76 32.40
N GLU A 626 -4.91 -0.43 31.91
CA GLU A 626 -4.25 0.86 32.21
C GLU A 626 -5.02 2.05 31.62
N PHE A 627 -5.61 1.85 30.44
CA PHE A 627 -6.40 2.84 29.71
C PHE A 627 -7.88 2.51 29.79
N ASP A 628 -8.72 3.55 29.85
CA ASP A 628 -10.18 3.42 29.85
C ASP A 628 -10.66 2.83 28.50
N PRO A 629 -11.36 1.69 28.48
CA PRO A 629 -11.82 1.03 27.24
C PRO A 629 -12.79 1.84 26.37
N VAL A 630 -13.42 2.89 26.91
CA VAL A 630 -14.35 3.76 26.18
C VAL A 630 -13.60 4.83 25.39
N TYR A 631 -12.49 5.32 25.94
CA TYR A 631 -11.73 6.44 25.37
C TYR A 631 -10.41 6.00 24.72
N ASP A 632 -9.89 4.82 25.09
CA ASP A 632 -8.64 4.17 24.68
C ASP A 632 -7.33 4.93 25.00
N ASP A 633 -7.37 6.25 25.13
CA ASP A 633 -6.21 7.13 25.30
C ASP A 633 -6.12 7.84 26.66
N LEU A 634 -7.18 7.79 27.46
CA LEU A 634 -7.17 8.29 28.84
C LEU A 634 -6.81 7.16 29.80
N LYS A 635 -5.92 7.45 30.75
CA LYS A 635 -5.61 6.48 31.82
C LYS A 635 -6.85 6.30 32.70
N LEU A 636 -7.15 5.06 33.04
CA LEU A 636 -8.32 4.72 33.86
C LEU A 636 -8.22 5.38 35.24
N GLU A 637 -7.02 5.43 35.82
CA GLU A 637 -6.80 6.06 37.13
C GLU A 637 -7.09 7.56 37.12
N ASP A 638 -6.66 8.28 36.08
CA ASP A 638 -6.94 9.73 35.94
C ASP A 638 -8.45 10.01 35.87
N ARG A 639 -9.20 9.11 35.21
CA ARG A 639 -10.68 9.16 35.12
C ARG A 639 -11.34 8.90 36.48
N ILE A 640 -10.88 7.89 37.20
CA ILE A 640 -11.35 7.57 38.55
C ILE A 640 -11.04 8.74 39.49
N ASP A 641 -9.87 9.36 39.38
CA ASP A 641 -9.49 10.48 40.23
C ASP A 641 -10.32 11.74 39.98
N ALA A 642 -10.68 12.00 38.72
CA ALA A 642 -11.53 13.13 38.33
C ALA A 642 -13.01 13.00 38.73
N ALA A 643 -13.49 11.79 39.08
CA ALA A 643 -14.89 11.57 39.47
C ALA A 643 -15.25 12.25 40.81
N ASN A 644 -16.45 12.84 40.87
CA ASN A 644 -16.87 13.70 41.98
C ASN A 644 -17.40 12.91 43.18
N THR A 645 -17.86 11.67 42.96
CA THR A 645 -18.48 10.83 43.99
C THR A 645 -17.83 9.46 44.07
N ALA A 646 -17.93 8.81 45.23
CA ALA A 646 -17.39 7.46 45.41
C ALA A 646 -18.16 6.40 44.60
N GLU A 647 -19.44 6.64 44.33
CA GLU A 647 -20.29 5.76 43.51
C GLU A 647 -19.82 5.80 42.04
N GLU A 648 -19.66 7.00 41.49
CA GLU A 648 -19.15 7.20 40.12
C GLU A 648 -17.73 6.61 39.93
N LYS A 649 -16.87 6.69 40.96
CA LYS A 649 -15.54 6.04 40.93
C LYS A 649 -15.63 4.53 40.79
N GLU A 650 -16.58 3.90 41.48
CA GLU A 650 -16.75 2.45 41.42
C GLU A 650 -17.40 2.02 40.11
N ASP A 651 -18.39 2.77 39.63
CA ASP A 651 -19.03 2.51 38.33
C ASP A 651 -18.01 2.56 37.18
N ILE A 652 -17.14 3.59 37.15
CA ILE A 652 -16.06 3.71 36.14
C ILE A 652 -15.10 2.52 36.22
N ARG A 653 -14.74 2.08 37.43
CA ARG A 653 -13.83 0.94 37.61
C ARG A 653 -14.49 -0.36 37.18
N GLU A 654 -15.69 -0.67 37.67
CA GLU A 654 -16.42 -1.89 37.37
C GLU A 654 -16.74 -2.00 35.87
N GLN A 655 -17.04 -0.90 35.19
CA GLN A 655 -17.27 -0.87 33.76
C GLN A 655 -16.01 -1.19 32.93
N ALA A 656 -14.83 -0.82 33.43
CA ALA A 656 -13.56 -1.02 32.71
C ALA A 656 -12.93 -2.40 32.95
N GLU A 657 -13.27 -3.07 34.05
CA GLU A 657 -12.71 -4.37 34.43
C GLU A 657 -13.28 -5.54 33.61
N ASP A 658 -12.40 -6.41 33.09
CA ASP A 658 -12.79 -7.76 32.64
C ASP A 658 -12.70 -8.72 33.83
N TYR A 659 -13.85 -9.27 34.21
CA TYR A 659 -13.97 -10.24 35.26
C TYR A 659 -14.56 -11.53 34.72
N THR A 660 -13.88 -12.64 34.98
CA THR A 660 -14.32 -13.98 34.59
C THR A 660 -14.21 -14.96 35.75
N LYS A 661 -15.31 -15.65 36.08
CA LYS A 661 -15.36 -16.70 37.10
C LYS A 661 -15.89 -18.00 36.51
N ARG A 662 -15.09 -19.06 36.59
CA ARG A 662 -15.44 -20.41 36.13
C ARG A 662 -15.56 -21.34 37.32
N THR A 663 -16.68 -22.03 37.41
CA THR A 663 -16.92 -23.09 38.42
C THR A 663 -17.23 -24.38 37.71
N SER A 664 -16.56 -25.46 38.07
CA SER A 664 -16.75 -26.79 37.49
C SER A 664 -16.96 -27.83 38.59
N ILE A 665 -17.97 -28.68 38.41
CA ILE A 665 -18.31 -29.80 39.30
C ILE A 665 -18.50 -31.03 38.42
N ASN A 666 -17.60 -32.00 38.56
CA ASN A 666 -17.51 -33.14 37.66
C ASN A 666 -17.48 -34.46 38.45
N PHE A 667 -18.39 -35.37 38.09
CA PHE A 667 -18.43 -36.76 38.51
C PHE A 667 -18.37 -37.64 37.26
N ILE A 668 -17.17 -37.90 36.75
CA ILE A 668 -16.98 -38.61 35.47
C ILE A 668 -16.44 -40.01 35.75
N GLY A 669 -17.18 -41.03 35.32
CA GLY A 669 -16.79 -42.42 35.53
C GLY A 669 -17.26 -43.00 36.86
N VAL A 670 -18.39 -42.52 37.38
CA VAL A 670 -18.99 -43.07 38.60
C VAL A 670 -19.51 -44.47 38.32
N ARG A 671 -18.91 -45.48 38.95
CA ARG A 671 -19.26 -46.89 38.70
C ARG A 671 -18.95 -47.76 39.90
N LYS A 672 -19.60 -48.92 39.95
CA LYS A 672 -19.23 -50.01 40.84
C LYS A 672 -18.35 -51.00 40.08
N ASN A 673 -17.13 -51.23 40.56
CA ASN A 673 -16.23 -52.18 39.92
C ASN A 673 -16.58 -53.61 40.36
N ARG A 674 -16.61 -54.54 39.40
CA ARG A 674 -16.83 -55.95 39.67
C ARG A 674 -15.65 -56.56 40.45
N GLY A 675 -15.95 -57.44 41.40
CA GLY A 675 -14.93 -58.17 42.15
C GLY A 675 -14.20 -59.22 41.29
N PRO A 676 -12.98 -59.65 41.67
CA PRO A 676 -12.15 -60.54 40.85
C PRO A 676 -12.80 -61.90 40.49
N GLU A 677 -13.66 -62.44 41.36
CA GLU A 677 -14.30 -63.75 41.18
C GLU A 677 -15.81 -63.67 40.86
N ALA A 678 -16.35 -62.45 40.71
CA ALA A 678 -17.79 -62.28 40.46
C ALA A 678 -18.13 -62.55 38.98
N LYS A 679 -19.20 -63.32 38.73
CA LYS A 679 -19.71 -63.57 37.38
C LYS A 679 -20.47 -62.35 36.88
N GLN A 680 -20.25 -61.99 35.61
CA GLN A 680 -20.97 -60.92 34.91
C GLN A 680 -22.37 -61.38 34.53
N HIS A 681 -23.40 -60.79 35.11
CA HIS A 681 -24.79 -60.94 34.67
C HIS A 681 -25.27 -59.67 33.96
N ILE A 682 -26.30 -59.83 33.13
CA ILE A 682 -26.88 -58.73 32.34
C ILE A 682 -27.46 -57.61 33.22
N TYR A 683 -27.97 -57.96 34.40
CA TYR A 683 -28.62 -57.04 35.33
C TYR A 683 -27.68 -56.46 36.40
N ASP A 684 -26.37 -56.73 36.33
CA ASP A 684 -25.39 -56.22 37.28
C ASP A 684 -25.28 -54.69 37.19
N ILE A 685 -25.33 -54.01 38.34
CA ILE A 685 -25.10 -52.56 38.43
C ILE A 685 -23.65 -52.20 38.03
N GLU A 686 -22.73 -53.17 38.15
CA GLU A 686 -21.33 -53.06 37.72
C GLU A 686 -21.17 -52.85 36.21
N ASN A 687 -22.22 -53.07 35.41
CA ASN A 687 -22.19 -52.79 33.97
C ASN A 687 -22.50 -51.30 33.66
N PHE A 688 -22.95 -50.52 34.64
CA PHE A 688 -23.30 -49.11 34.45
C PHE A 688 -22.15 -48.17 34.86
N THR A 689 -21.90 -47.15 34.05
CA THR A 689 -21.03 -46.02 34.38
C THR A 689 -21.81 -44.73 34.19
N PHE A 690 -21.85 -43.89 35.23
CA PHE A 690 -22.57 -42.62 35.23
C PHE A 690 -21.59 -41.46 35.14
N ASN A 691 -21.96 -40.44 34.36
CA ASN A 691 -21.22 -39.21 34.16
C ASN A 691 -22.13 -38.02 34.44
N TYR A 692 -21.69 -37.11 35.29
CA TYR A 692 -22.34 -35.84 35.56
C TYR A 692 -21.28 -34.74 35.52
N SER A 693 -21.55 -33.66 34.78
CA SER A 693 -20.68 -32.50 34.68
C SER A 693 -21.53 -31.24 34.70
N TYR A 694 -21.16 -30.30 35.55
CA TYR A 694 -21.75 -28.98 35.68
C TYR A 694 -20.63 -27.96 35.54
N ASN A 695 -20.71 -27.10 34.54
CA ASN A 695 -19.78 -25.99 34.36
C ASN A 695 -20.58 -24.69 34.31
N GLN A 696 -20.12 -23.68 35.05
CA GLN A 696 -20.69 -22.35 35.05
C GLN A 696 -19.58 -21.34 34.76
N THR A 697 -19.84 -20.42 33.83
CA THR A 697 -19.00 -19.25 33.58
C THR A 697 -19.83 -18.01 33.86
N GLU A 698 -19.37 -17.19 34.79
CA GLU A 698 -19.86 -15.83 35.01
C GLU A 698 -18.83 -14.87 34.44
N HIS A 699 -19.25 -13.89 33.66
CA HIS A 699 -18.34 -12.94 33.01
C HIS A 699 -18.98 -11.56 32.94
N ARG A 700 -18.17 -10.52 33.14
CA ARG A 700 -18.51 -9.13 32.83
C ARG A 700 -17.26 -8.47 32.23
N ASP A 701 -17.48 -7.55 31.31
CA ASP A 701 -16.44 -6.71 30.72
C ASP A 701 -17.10 -5.41 30.22
N PHE A 702 -16.33 -4.58 29.51
CA PHE A 702 -16.83 -3.31 28.99
C PHE A 702 -17.98 -3.46 27.96
N GLU A 703 -18.10 -4.60 27.28
CA GLU A 703 -19.17 -4.87 26.30
C GLU A 703 -20.39 -5.53 26.97
N VAL A 704 -20.15 -6.36 28.00
CA VAL A 704 -21.11 -7.28 28.60
C VAL A 704 -21.25 -6.99 30.09
N ALA A 705 -22.33 -6.31 30.47
CA ALA A 705 -22.63 -6.01 31.87
C ALA A 705 -22.78 -7.28 32.74
N SER A 706 -23.34 -8.36 32.20
CA SER A 706 -23.40 -9.65 32.90
C SER A 706 -23.69 -10.81 31.94
N LEU A 707 -22.83 -11.81 31.94
CA LEU A 707 -23.00 -13.09 31.28
C LEU A 707 -22.99 -14.21 32.32
N LYS A 708 -23.93 -15.14 32.18
CA LYS A 708 -23.97 -16.38 32.96
C LYS A 708 -24.26 -17.55 32.03
N ASP A 709 -23.23 -18.34 31.75
CA ASP A 709 -23.33 -19.57 30.97
C ASP A 709 -23.32 -20.78 31.92
N GLN A 710 -24.22 -21.74 31.68
CA GLN A 710 -24.41 -22.93 32.48
C GLN A 710 -24.54 -24.16 31.59
N ASN A 711 -23.57 -25.06 31.68
CA ASN A 711 -23.54 -26.30 30.92
C ASN A 711 -23.66 -27.51 31.83
N ILE A 712 -24.77 -28.23 31.69
CA ILE A 712 -25.06 -29.45 32.45
C ILE A 712 -25.05 -30.64 31.49
N LYS A 713 -24.11 -31.56 31.68
CA LYS A 713 -24.01 -32.81 30.92
C LYS A 713 -24.22 -33.99 31.84
N THR A 714 -25.21 -34.79 31.51
CA THR A 714 -25.49 -36.05 32.20
C THR A 714 -25.48 -37.18 31.19
N GLY A 715 -24.83 -38.29 31.51
CA GLY A 715 -24.80 -39.46 30.65
C GLY A 715 -24.60 -40.73 31.45
N PHE A 716 -25.01 -41.85 30.88
CA PHE A 716 -24.67 -43.15 31.40
C PHE A 716 -24.27 -44.08 30.27
N VAL A 717 -23.42 -45.04 30.59
CA VAL A 717 -22.94 -46.08 29.66
C VAL A 717 -23.25 -47.43 30.29
N TYR A 718 -23.83 -48.32 29.49
CA TYR A 718 -24.06 -49.71 29.86
C TYR A 718 -23.13 -50.62 29.06
N ASN A 719 -22.18 -51.25 29.72
CA ASN A 719 -21.16 -52.11 29.12
C ASN A 719 -21.31 -53.56 29.58
N TYR A 720 -22.09 -54.34 28.83
CA TYR A 720 -22.20 -55.79 29.00
C TYR A 720 -21.75 -56.52 27.73
N ASN A 721 -20.74 -57.37 27.87
CA ASN A 721 -20.25 -58.21 26.79
C ASN A 721 -20.83 -59.61 26.92
N PHE A 722 -21.61 -60.04 25.92
CA PHE A 722 -22.12 -61.40 25.86
C PHE A 722 -20.96 -62.38 25.67
N LYS A 723 -20.86 -63.39 26.54
CA LYS A 723 -19.94 -64.51 26.29
C LYS A 723 -20.47 -65.30 25.09
N PRO A 724 -19.68 -65.50 24.02
CA PRO A 724 -20.10 -66.30 22.89
C PRO A 724 -20.38 -67.74 23.35
N ALA A 725 -21.52 -68.29 22.94
CA ALA A 725 -21.83 -69.69 23.20
C ALA A 725 -20.93 -70.56 22.32
N SER A 726 -19.95 -71.23 22.93
CA SER A 726 -19.17 -72.29 22.26
C SER A 726 -20.08 -73.50 22.06
N VAL A 727 -20.44 -73.79 20.81
CA VAL A 727 -21.11 -75.05 20.44
C VAL A 727 -20.02 -75.99 19.92
N ALA A 728 -19.57 -76.91 20.78
CA ALA A 728 -18.59 -77.95 20.46
C ALA A 728 -19.28 -79.34 20.45
N PRO A 729 -19.97 -79.73 19.37
CA PRO A 729 -20.85 -80.90 19.34
C PRO A 729 -20.14 -82.25 19.53
N PHE A 730 -18.80 -82.29 19.51
CA PHE A 730 -18.02 -83.53 19.67
C PHE A 730 -17.14 -83.57 20.94
N GLU A 731 -17.24 -82.57 21.83
CA GLU A 731 -16.37 -82.45 23.02
C GLU A 731 -16.55 -83.59 24.05
N LYS A 732 -17.62 -84.38 23.96
CA LYS A 732 -17.94 -85.48 24.88
C LYS A 732 -17.98 -86.88 24.23
N GLN A 733 -17.53 -87.03 22.97
CA GLN A 733 -17.45 -88.36 22.34
C GLN A 733 -16.04 -88.94 22.47
N ASP A 734 -15.81 -89.69 23.55
CA ASP A 734 -14.55 -90.43 23.82
C ASP A 734 -14.50 -91.78 23.05
N SER A 735 -15.09 -91.83 21.85
CA SER A 735 -15.16 -93.05 21.01
C SER A 735 -15.03 -92.76 19.52
N LEU A 736 -14.42 -91.62 19.18
CA LEU A 736 -13.98 -91.31 17.82
C LEU A 736 -12.46 -91.12 17.80
N PHE A 737 -11.72 -92.14 18.25
CA PHE A 737 -10.38 -92.48 17.77
C PHE A 737 -10.12 -93.97 18.00
#